data_AF-A0A420WWL6-F1
#
_entry.id   AF-A0A420WWL6-F1
#
_cell.length_a   1.000
_cell.length_b   1.000
_cell.length_c   1.000
_cell.angle_alpha   90.00
_cell.angle_beta   90.00
_cell.angle_gamma   90.00
#
_symmetry.space_group_name_H-M   'P 1'
#
loop_
_entity.id
_entity.type
_entity.pdbx_description
1 polymer ?
#
loop_
_entity_poly.entity_id
_entity_poly.type
_entity_poly.pdbx_seq_one_letter_code
_entity_poly.pdbx_strand_id
1 'polypeptide(L)'
;MRLIQYQSVHGPKAALVESAAQVRPIELAGGTLALARQAIATGQSLASVIEGLLGDETLDYDTLVAAGELLPPITHPDPAHCLVSGTGLTHPGSVDTRAAMHGGAAADEANLTDSMRMFRMGIEGGKPEPGAVGVQPEWFYKGDSRCVIAPEQPIPVPSFARDAGEEPELVGVYLNDDRGRPWRIGYAIGNECSDHVTERHNQLWLAHSKLRHCSFGPELFIGELPASLTGTSRIVRDGRTLWERPFATGEANMSHSLANLEYHHFKYVLFRRPGDLNLHFFGTATLSFAEGIETRDGDRFEIELPALGRMLRNPLAFVREPPLLHIHSLSARHGSDAHERAPQAGGVMALEGTQLIGQQAVRGSQASIAAVNPATGEQLKPDWPGGTREDVDRACRLAWEAFDRYRETGLEERARFLESCADEIEALGDELIERAVAESGLAEGRITGERGRTCNQLRMFARVVRAGEWLDVRVDPALPERSPMPRLDHRQRHIALGPVAVFGASNFPLAFSVAGGDTASALAAGCPVVVKAHPAHPGTCELVGRALQRAVGKCGLPEGVFSLLYDSGFEVGQALVADPRIKAAGFTGSRKGGHALWQIAQQRDEPIPFYAEMSSINPVFALPQALETQGEELGRAFVNSLNLGAGQFCTNPGLLIAEQGAALDRFVESAGEALKATTAQAMLTPGIHEAYGQSQSRLAGHAGVREIARGPQGGGPHTCQPALFLTTAQELLADQSLQEEVFGATSLIIECRDTSEMVQVAEKLEGQLTASLQMEDADLDQARRLLSILERKAGRILANGWPTGVEVCDAMVHGGPYPSTSDSRTTSVGTAAIHRFLRPVCYQNLPDALRPEATREANPLGLNRLVDGRREG
;
A
#
# COMPACT_ATOMS: atom_id res chain seq x y z
N MET A 1 -28.15 -11.19 -29.69
CA MET A 1 -28.27 -9.84 -29.06
C MET A 1 -26.96 -9.09 -29.25
N ARG A 2 -26.93 -7.77 -29.15
CA ARG A 2 -25.68 -6.98 -29.26
C ARG A 2 -25.56 -6.04 -28.06
N LEU A 3 -24.39 -6.02 -27.44
CA LEU A 3 -24.09 -5.15 -26.30
C LEU A 3 -23.01 -4.15 -26.64
N ILE A 4 -23.09 -2.97 -26.05
CA ILE A 4 -21.96 -2.04 -25.95
C ILE A 4 -21.57 -1.88 -24.48
N GLN A 5 -20.38 -1.32 -24.28
CA GLN A 5 -19.95 -0.82 -22.98
C GLN A 5 -19.53 0.64 -23.13
N TYR A 6 -19.86 1.44 -22.12
CA TYR A 6 -19.55 2.86 -22.11
C TYR A 6 -19.17 3.32 -20.70
N GLN A 7 -18.43 4.42 -20.63
CA GLN A 7 -18.02 5.03 -19.38
C GLN A 7 -19.16 5.91 -18.83
N SER A 8 -19.57 5.67 -17.59
CA SER A 8 -20.50 6.55 -16.86
C SER A 8 -19.80 7.23 -15.68
N VAL A 9 -20.47 8.18 -15.04
CA VAL A 9 -19.98 8.85 -13.80
C VAL A 9 -19.75 7.88 -12.64
N HIS A 10 -20.37 6.69 -12.67
CA HIS A 10 -20.24 5.65 -11.64
C HIS A 10 -19.38 4.45 -12.09
N GLY A 11 -18.64 4.58 -13.20
CA GLY A 11 -17.83 3.51 -13.77
C GLY A 11 -18.41 2.91 -15.06
N PRO A 12 -17.82 1.81 -15.58
CA PRO A 12 -18.29 1.16 -16.79
C PRO A 12 -19.72 0.62 -16.66
N LYS A 13 -20.56 0.92 -17.64
CA LYS A 13 -21.92 0.38 -17.79
C LYS A 13 -22.07 -0.34 -19.13
N ALA A 14 -22.93 -1.36 -19.15
CA ALA A 14 -23.31 -2.07 -20.37
C ALA A 14 -24.68 -1.56 -20.85
N ALA A 15 -24.89 -1.58 -22.17
CA ALA A 15 -26.19 -1.28 -22.77
C ALA A 15 -26.50 -2.26 -23.91
N LEU A 16 -27.78 -2.63 -24.03
CA LEU A 16 -28.30 -3.42 -25.15
C LEU A 16 -28.50 -2.52 -26.37
N VAL A 17 -28.01 -2.94 -27.52
CA VAL A 17 -28.25 -2.24 -28.80
C VAL A 17 -29.63 -2.60 -29.33
N GLU A 18 -30.57 -1.64 -29.29
CA GLU A 18 -31.93 -1.82 -29.80
C GLU A 18 -32.04 -1.51 -31.29
N SER A 19 -31.29 -0.51 -31.74
CA SER A 19 -31.24 -0.09 -33.15
C SER A 19 -29.89 0.54 -33.47
N ALA A 20 -29.69 0.98 -34.71
CA ALA A 20 -28.47 1.68 -35.10
C ALA A 20 -28.25 3.01 -34.35
N ALA A 21 -29.33 3.62 -33.83
CA ALA A 21 -29.29 4.92 -33.17
C ALA A 21 -29.52 4.86 -31.65
N GLN A 22 -30.02 3.74 -31.12
CA GLN A 22 -30.46 3.66 -29.73
C GLN A 22 -29.89 2.45 -29.00
N VAL A 23 -29.46 2.69 -27.77
CA VAL A 23 -29.04 1.67 -26.82
C VAL A 23 -29.83 1.81 -25.52
N ARG A 24 -30.12 0.70 -24.86
CA ARG A 24 -30.84 0.65 -23.59
C ARG A 24 -29.88 0.24 -22.47
N PRO A 25 -29.59 1.09 -21.48
CA PRO A 25 -28.74 0.75 -20.36
C PRO A 25 -29.22 -0.50 -19.60
N ILE A 26 -28.27 -1.23 -19.05
CA ILE A 26 -28.53 -2.38 -18.18
C ILE A 26 -28.22 -1.96 -16.75
N GLU A 27 -29.17 -2.19 -15.83
CA GLU A 27 -29.12 -1.81 -14.42
C GLU A 27 -28.24 -2.78 -13.61
N LEU A 28 -26.96 -2.84 -13.99
CA LEU A 28 -25.91 -3.54 -13.27
C LEU A 28 -24.60 -2.75 -13.36
N ALA A 29 -24.01 -2.45 -12.21
CA ALA A 29 -22.68 -1.84 -12.15
C ALA A 29 -21.58 -2.84 -12.55
N GLY A 30 -20.49 -2.35 -13.14
CA GLY A 30 -19.34 -3.19 -13.52
C GLY A 30 -19.36 -3.73 -14.95
N GLY A 31 -20.26 -3.20 -15.79
CA GLY A 31 -20.26 -3.42 -17.24
C GLY A 31 -20.54 -4.87 -17.66
N THR A 32 -20.06 -5.23 -18.86
CA THR A 32 -20.34 -6.55 -19.47
C THR A 32 -19.70 -7.70 -18.69
N LEU A 33 -18.57 -7.45 -18.02
CA LEU A 33 -17.91 -8.45 -17.18
C LEU A 33 -18.78 -8.87 -15.99
N ALA A 34 -19.45 -7.91 -15.33
CA ALA A 34 -20.36 -8.19 -14.23
C ALA A 34 -21.55 -9.04 -14.69
N LEU A 35 -22.11 -8.73 -15.87
CA LEU A 35 -23.21 -9.52 -16.47
C LEU A 35 -22.78 -10.96 -16.74
N ALA A 36 -21.59 -11.16 -17.33
CA ALA A 36 -21.06 -12.49 -17.60
C ALA A 36 -20.83 -13.29 -16.31
N ARG A 37 -20.25 -12.67 -15.27
CA ARG A 37 -20.07 -13.30 -13.95
C ARG A 37 -21.40 -13.68 -13.31
N GLN A 38 -22.40 -12.81 -13.38
CA GLN A 38 -23.74 -13.11 -12.86
C GLN A 38 -24.40 -14.27 -13.60
N ALA A 39 -24.31 -14.32 -14.93
CA ALA A 39 -24.83 -15.44 -15.73
C ALA A 39 -24.18 -16.78 -15.34
N ILE A 40 -22.84 -16.80 -15.21
CA ILE A 40 -22.10 -17.99 -14.77
C ILE A 40 -22.49 -18.40 -13.35
N ALA A 41 -22.57 -17.45 -12.42
CA ALA A 41 -22.87 -17.73 -11.01
C ALA A 41 -24.30 -18.25 -10.80
N THR A 42 -25.26 -17.73 -11.57
CA THR A 42 -26.68 -18.11 -11.47
C THR A 42 -27.05 -19.31 -12.35
N GLY A 43 -26.16 -19.73 -13.26
CA GLY A 43 -26.44 -20.76 -14.26
C GLY A 43 -27.48 -20.34 -15.31
N GLN A 44 -27.77 -19.04 -15.42
CA GLN A 44 -28.68 -18.50 -16.43
C GLN A 44 -27.93 -18.19 -17.73
N SER A 45 -28.67 -18.14 -18.84
CA SER A 45 -28.10 -17.62 -20.09
C SER A 45 -27.81 -16.12 -19.94
N LEU A 46 -26.73 -15.65 -20.56
CA LEU A 46 -26.38 -14.23 -20.54
C LEU A 46 -27.51 -13.35 -21.10
N ALA A 47 -28.21 -13.82 -22.14
CA ALA A 47 -29.40 -13.17 -22.69
C ALA A 47 -30.50 -12.97 -21.63
N SER A 48 -30.81 -14.01 -20.85
CA SER A 48 -31.83 -13.94 -19.79
C SER A 48 -31.43 -12.98 -18.66
N VAL A 49 -30.15 -12.92 -18.30
CA VAL A 49 -29.65 -11.95 -17.30
C VAL A 49 -29.79 -10.53 -17.80
N ILE A 50 -29.44 -10.29 -19.07
CA ILE A 50 -29.57 -8.96 -19.69
C ILE A 50 -31.03 -8.53 -19.71
N GLU A 51 -31.93 -9.35 -20.23
CA GLU A 51 -33.37 -9.04 -20.32
C GLU A 51 -34.00 -8.72 -18.97
N GLY A 52 -33.57 -9.41 -17.90
CA GLY A 52 -34.05 -9.17 -16.54
C GLY A 52 -33.51 -7.90 -15.88
N LEU A 53 -32.52 -7.24 -16.47
CA LEU A 53 -31.83 -6.06 -15.92
C LEU A 53 -31.91 -4.85 -16.86
N LEU A 54 -32.72 -4.89 -17.92
CA LEU A 54 -32.88 -3.74 -18.81
C LEU A 54 -33.54 -2.57 -18.07
N GLY A 55 -32.94 -1.38 -18.20
CA GLY A 55 -33.54 -0.14 -17.72
C GLY A 55 -34.71 0.32 -18.59
N ASP A 56 -35.47 1.29 -18.08
CA ASP A 56 -36.61 1.87 -18.79
C ASP A 56 -36.20 2.94 -19.81
N GLU A 57 -35.02 3.53 -19.66
CA GLU A 57 -34.51 4.62 -20.48
C GLU A 57 -33.74 4.12 -21.73
N THR A 58 -33.73 4.94 -22.78
CA THR A 58 -32.89 4.71 -23.97
C THR A 58 -31.94 5.89 -24.14
N LEU A 59 -30.71 5.59 -24.56
CA LEU A 59 -29.66 6.55 -24.86
C LEU A 59 -29.44 6.61 -26.37
N ASP A 60 -29.11 7.81 -26.85
CA ASP A 60 -28.69 8.02 -28.24
C ASP A 60 -27.25 7.52 -28.43
N TYR A 61 -27.08 6.54 -29.32
CA TYR A 61 -25.80 5.86 -29.51
C TYR A 61 -24.76 6.79 -30.14
N ASP A 62 -25.18 7.70 -31.02
CA ASP A 62 -24.28 8.67 -31.65
C ASP A 62 -23.76 9.71 -30.65
N THR A 63 -24.55 10.04 -29.64
CA THR A 63 -24.14 10.92 -28.54
C THR A 63 -23.03 10.28 -27.72
N LEU A 64 -23.11 8.99 -27.40
CA LEU A 64 -22.05 8.26 -26.68
C LEU A 64 -20.75 8.21 -27.50
N VAL A 65 -20.87 8.01 -28.81
CA VAL A 65 -19.72 8.07 -29.74
C VAL A 65 -19.11 9.48 -29.75
N ALA A 66 -19.92 10.51 -29.91
CA ALA A 66 -19.47 11.89 -30.01
C ALA A 66 -18.84 12.40 -28.70
N ALA A 67 -19.30 11.90 -27.56
CA ALA A 67 -18.73 12.19 -26.24
C ALA A 67 -17.40 11.47 -25.97
N GLY A 68 -17.01 10.50 -26.81
CA GLY A 68 -15.81 9.68 -26.60
C GLY A 68 -15.94 8.71 -25.42
N GLU A 69 -17.17 8.34 -25.05
CA GLU A 69 -17.47 7.53 -23.87
C GLU A 69 -17.49 6.03 -24.14
N LEU A 70 -17.38 5.60 -25.41
CA LEU A 70 -17.33 4.18 -25.75
C LEU A 70 -16.08 3.51 -25.20
N LEU A 71 -16.29 2.34 -24.61
CA LEU A 71 -15.25 1.42 -24.17
C LEU A 71 -15.22 0.21 -25.13
N PRO A 72 -14.16 -0.63 -25.10
CA PRO A 72 -14.28 -1.98 -25.63
C PRO A 72 -15.52 -2.66 -25.02
N PRO A 73 -16.26 -3.49 -25.77
CA PRO A 73 -17.58 -3.95 -25.34
C PRO A 73 -17.55 -4.86 -24.11
N ILE A 74 -16.36 -5.24 -23.66
CA ILE A 74 -16.09 -5.77 -22.32
C ILE A 74 -14.67 -5.35 -21.91
N THR A 75 -14.48 -5.03 -20.63
CA THR A 75 -13.17 -4.73 -20.04
C THR A 75 -12.98 -5.47 -18.72
N HIS A 76 -11.73 -5.76 -18.36
CA HIS A 76 -11.38 -6.24 -17.02
C HIS A 76 -10.80 -5.09 -16.18
N PRO A 77 -11.21 -4.91 -14.90
CA PRO A 77 -10.72 -3.81 -14.06
C PRO A 77 -9.22 -3.90 -13.73
N ASP A 78 -8.67 -5.11 -13.70
CA ASP A 78 -7.23 -5.33 -13.70
C ASP A 78 -6.76 -5.71 -15.11
N PRO A 79 -5.91 -4.89 -15.76
CA PRO A 79 -5.50 -5.18 -17.11
C PRO A 79 -4.76 -6.50 -17.30
N ALA A 80 -4.05 -6.99 -16.27
CA ALA A 80 -3.26 -8.22 -16.32
C ALA A 80 -4.12 -9.50 -16.38
N HIS A 81 -5.39 -9.39 -16.01
CA HIS A 81 -6.39 -10.46 -16.05
C HIS A 81 -7.19 -10.47 -17.36
N CYS A 82 -6.72 -9.79 -18.40
CA CYS A 82 -7.25 -9.90 -19.75
C CYS A 82 -6.13 -10.24 -20.73
N LEU A 83 -6.14 -11.45 -21.29
CA LEU A 83 -5.14 -11.91 -22.25
C LEU A 83 -5.61 -11.65 -23.67
N VAL A 84 -4.73 -11.11 -24.50
CA VAL A 84 -4.97 -10.87 -25.93
C VAL A 84 -4.05 -11.78 -26.73
N SER A 85 -4.66 -12.63 -27.54
CA SER A 85 -3.95 -13.61 -28.36
C SER A 85 -4.66 -13.80 -29.69
N GLY A 86 -4.04 -14.54 -30.60
CA GLY A 86 -4.71 -14.90 -31.84
C GLY A 86 -4.10 -16.09 -32.54
N THR A 87 -4.68 -16.41 -33.69
CA THR A 87 -4.22 -17.42 -34.62
C THR A 87 -4.09 -16.82 -36.01
N GLY A 88 -3.02 -17.16 -36.71
CA GLY A 88 -2.83 -16.81 -38.11
C GLY A 88 -2.98 -18.03 -39.02
N LEU A 89 -2.88 -17.81 -40.34
CA LEU A 89 -2.97 -18.88 -41.35
C LEU A 89 -4.25 -19.70 -41.25
N THR A 90 -5.35 -19.05 -40.90
CA THR A 90 -6.68 -19.64 -40.85
C THR A 90 -7.47 -19.34 -42.12
N HIS A 91 -7.18 -18.24 -42.84
CA HIS A 91 -7.88 -17.87 -44.08
C HIS A 91 -6.98 -17.99 -45.31
N PRO A 92 -7.51 -18.36 -46.49
CA PRO A 92 -6.72 -18.45 -47.72
C PRO A 92 -5.90 -17.18 -48.04
N GLY A 93 -6.49 -16.00 -47.87
CA GLY A 93 -5.83 -14.72 -48.18
C GLY A 93 -4.62 -14.39 -47.30
N SER A 94 -4.58 -14.90 -46.06
CA SER A 94 -3.41 -14.75 -45.17
C SER A 94 -2.18 -15.48 -45.69
N VAL A 95 -2.39 -16.62 -46.33
CA VAL A 95 -1.34 -17.49 -46.84
C VAL A 95 -0.68 -16.89 -48.07
N ASP A 96 -1.51 -16.41 -49.00
CA ASP A 96 -1.05 -15.78 -50.23
C ASP A 96 -0.22 -14.53 -49.92
N THR A 97 -0.67 -13.74 -48.96
CA THR A 97 0.05 -12.54 -48.50
C THR A 97 1.40 -12.89 -47.88
N ARG A 98 1.46 -13.87 -46.97
CA ARG A 98 2.73 -14.29 -46.37
C ARG A 98 3.69 -14.95 -47.36
N ALA A 99 3.16 -15.74 -48.30
CA ALA A 99 3.98 -16.32 -49.37
C ALA A 99 4.61 -15.24 -50.27
N ALA A 100 3.87 -14.16 -50.55
CA ALA A 100 4.40 -13.00 -51.27
C ALA A 100 5.47 -12.24 -50.45
N MET A 101 5.29 -12.09 -49.14
CA MET A 101 6.27 -11.43 -48.27
C MET A 101 7.59 -12.20 -48.14
N HIS A 102 7.58 -13.54 -48.23
CA HIS A 102 8.74 -14.39 -47.95
C HIS A 102 9.32 -15.14 -49.17
N GLY A 103 9.06 -14.66 -50.40
CA GLY A 103 9.87 -15.07 -51.57
C GLY A 103 9.25 -16.05 -52.57
N GLY A 104 7.92 -16.06 -52.73
CA GLY A 104 7.25 -16.55 -53.95
C GLY A 104 6.82 -18.03 -53.94
N ALA A 105 5.66 -18.29 -54.56
CA ALA A 105 4.99 -19.59 -54.58
C ALA A 105 5.82 -20.68 -55.29
N ALA A 106 6.07 -21.78 -54.59
CA ALA A 106 6.74 -22.93 -55.15
C ALA A 106 5.78 -23.87 -55.89
N ALA A 107 6.17 -24.32 -57.07
CA ALA A 107 5.38 -25.19 -57.93
C ALA A 107 5.44 -26.69 -57.56
N ASP A 108 6.23 -27.09 -56.56
CA ASP A 108 6.48 -28.49 -56.19
C ASP A 108 6.47 -28.70 -54.67
N GLU A 109 6.02 -29.87 -54.20
CA GLU A 109 5.71 -30.17 -52.79
C GLU A 109 6.94 -30.03 -51.85
N ALA A 110 8.13 -30.32 -52.37
CA ALA A 110 9.40 -30.18 -51.65
C ALA A 110 9.77 -28.71 -51.35
N ASN A 111 9.22 -27.75 -52.09
CA ASN A 111 9.61 -26.33 -52.05
C ASN A 111 8.56 -25.41 -51.40
N LEU A 112 7.47 -25.96 -50.83
CA LEU A 112 6.44 -25.16 -50.14
C LEU A 112 7.02 -24.41 -48.94
N THR A 113 6.61 -23.14 -48.78
CA THR A 113 6.93 -22.36 -47.59
C THR A 113 6.26 -22.97 -46.36
N ASP A 114 6.85 -22.77 -45.17
CA ASP A 114 6.30 -23.34 -43.94
C ASP A 114 4.91 -22.81 -43.61
N SER A 115 4.59 -21.57 -43.98
CA SER A 115 3.23 -21.01 -43.87
C SER A 115 2.22 -21.75 -44.75
N MET A 116 2.60 -22.11 -45.98
CA MET A 116 1.74 -22.87 -46.89
C MET A 116 1.54 -24.31 -46.41
N ARG A 117 2.59 -24.94 -45.86
CA ARG A 117 2.48 -26.27 -45.22
C ARG A 117 1.53 -26.23 -44.03
N MET A 118 1.67 -25.24 -43.15
CA MET A 118 0.81 -25.07 -41.98
C MET A 118 -0.66 -24.88 -42.36
N PHE A 119 -0.93 -24.03 -43.36
CA PHE A 119 -2.29 -23.84 -43.87
C PHE A 119 -2.88 -25.13 -44.46
N ARG A 120 -2.11 -25.89 -45.25
CA ARG A 120 -2.56 -27.17 -45.82
C ARG A 120 -2.93 -28.18 -44.73
N MET A 121 -2.11 -28.30 -43.68
CA MET A 121 -2.47 -29.15 -42.55
C MET A 121 -3.77 -28.70 -41.86
N GLY A 122 -4.03 -27.39 -41.81
CA GLY A 122 -5.30 -26.84 -41.38
C GLY A 122 -6.46 -27.27 -42.28
N ILE A 123 -6.32 -27.19 -43.61
CA ILE A 123 -7.37 -27.65 -44.55
C ILE A 123 -7.64 -29.16 -44.41
N GLU A 124 -6.59 -29.96 -44.24
CA GLU A 124 -6.68 -31.42 -44.17
C GLU A 124 -7.21 -31.94 -42.83
N GLY A 125 -6.90 -31.26 -41.72
CA GLY A 125 -7.18 -31.76 -40.38
C GLY A 125 -7.63 -30.72 -39.35
N GLY A 126 -7.87 -29.48 -39.74
CA GLY A 126 -8.31 -28.39 -38.86
C GLY A 126 -9.79 -28.41 -38.49
N LYS A 127 -10.59 -29.22 -39.20
CA LYS A 127 -12.04 -29.42 -38.95
C LYS A 127 -12.32 -30.89 -38.60
N PRO A 128 -11.94 -31.34 -37.39
CA PRO A 128 -12.17 -32.71 -36.96
C PRO A 128 -13.67 -32.99 -36.74
N GLU A 129 -14.03 -34.28 -36.69
CA GLU A 129 -15.36 -34.70 -36.23
C GLU A 129 -15.64 -34.20 -34.80
N PRO A 130 -16.91 -33.93 -34.43
CA PRO A 130 -17.26 -33.44 -33.10
C PRO A 130 -16.66 -34.29 -31.97
N GLY A 131 -15.92 -33.65 -31.06
CA GLY A 131 -15.25 -34.31 -29.93
C GLY A 131 -13.85 -34.87 -30.23
N ALA A 132 -13.39 -34.82 -31.49
CA ALA A 132 -12.01 -35.12 -31.85
C ALA A 132 -11.14 -33.84 -31.87
N VAL A 133 -9.84 -34.02 -31.65
CA VAL A 133 -8.85 -32.94 -31.70
C VAL A 133 -8.26 -32.90 -33.11
N GLY A 134 -8.28 -31.73 -33.73
CA GLY A 134 -7.73 -31.50 -35.05
C GLY A 134 -6.27 -31.07 -35.01
N VAL A 135 -5.78 -30.56 -36.14
CA VAL A 135 -4.42 -30.03 -36.24
C VAL A 135 -4.32 -28.68 -35.54
N GLN A 136 -3.16 -28.44 -34.92
CA GLN A 136 -2.83 -27.19 -34.25
C GLN A 136 -2.65 -26.03 -35.26
N PRO A 137 -3.36 -24.90 -35.07
CA PRO A 137 -3.14 -23.69 -35.86
C PRO A 137 -1.86 -22.95 -35.46
N GLU A 138 -1.45 -21.96 -36.26
CA GLU A 138 -0.51 -20.94 -35.79
C GLU A 138 -1.11 -20.21 -34.60
N TRP A 139 -0.29 -19.84 -33.62
CA TRP A 139 -0.74 -19.09 -32.44
C TRP A 139 0.25 -17.99 -32.08
N PHE A 140 -0.26 -16.85 -31.61
CA PHE A 140 0.56 -15.75 -31.11
C PHE A 140 -0.05 -15.11 -29.85
N TYR A 141 0.82 -14.53 -29.02
CA TYR A 141 0.47 -13.68 -27.89
C TYR A 141 0.70 -12.22 -28.28
N LYS A 142 -0.29 -11.36 -28.02
CA LYS A 142 -0.24 -9.94 -28.34
C LYS A 142 0.06 -9.08 -27.13
N GLY A 143 -0.54 -9.42 -25.99
CA GLY A 143 -0.38 -8.65 -24.76
C GLY A 143 -1.53 -8.86 -23.79
N ASP A 144 -1.68 -7.90 -22.89
CA ASP A 144 -2.82 -7.81 -21.98
C ASP A 144 -3.79 -6.70 -22.43
N SER A 145 -4.86 -6.42 -21.69
CA SER A 145 -5.81 -5.38 -22.13
C SER A 145 -5.23 -3.97 -22.32
N ARG A 146 -4.00 -3.67 -21.85
CA ARG A 146 -3.34 -2.39 -22.15
C ARG A 146 -3.04 -2.20 -23.63
N CYS A 147 -2.92 -3.29 -24.40
CA CYS A 147 -2.77 -3.19 -25.84
C CYS A 147 -4.10 -2.95 -26.57
N VAL A 148 -5.25 -3.02 -25.88
CA VAL A 148 -6.58 -2.82 -26.47
C VAL A 148 -7.00 -1.36 -26.35
N ILE A 149 -7.21 -0.71 -27.48
CA ILE A 149 -7.70 0.65 -27.59
C ILE A 149 -9.21 0.62 -27.79
N ALA A 150 -9.92 1.51 -27.09
CA ALA A 150 -11.35 1.64 -27.23
C ALA A 150 -11.75 2.04 -28.67
N PRO A 151 -12.92 1.64 -29.16
CA PRO A 151 -13.47 2.17 -30.40
C PRO A 151 -13.47 3.71 -30.40
N GLU A 152 -13.25 4.30 -31.57
CA GLU A 152 -13.13 5.74 -31.84
C GLU A 152 -11.87 6.42 -31.27
N GLN A 153 -11.12 5.76 -30.38
CA GLN A 153 -9.89 6.30 -29.79
C GLN A 153 -8.65 6.02 -30.68
N PRO A 154 -7.63 6.90 -30.66
CA PRO A 154 -6.44 6.74 -31.49
C PRO A 154 -5.60 5.53 -31.06
N ILE A 155 -5.25 4.68 -32.02
CA ILE A 155 -4.27 3.60 -31.86
C ILE A 155 -2.87 4.20 -31.88
N PRO A 156 -2.09 4.10 -30.78
CA PRO A 156 -0.75 4.66 -30.74
C PRO A 156 0.24 3.75 -31.48
N VAL A 157 0.94 4.34 -32.44
CA VAL A 157 1.98 3.71 -33.25
C VAL A 157 3.35 4.15 -32.72
N PRO A 158 4.14 3.25 -32.10
CA PRO A 158 5.41 3.62 -31.50
C PRO A 158 6.44 4.04 -32.57
N SER A 159 7.34 4.96 -32.23
CA SER A 159 8.32 5.52 -33.19
C SER A 159 9.24 4.50 -33.86
N PHE A 160 9.46 3.34 -33.24
CA PHE A 160 10.27 2.26 -33.80
C PHE A 160 9.48 1.34 -34.74
N ALA A 161 8.14 1.43 -34.76
CA ALA A 161 7.32 0.69 -35.70
C ALA A 161 7.59 1.18 -37.12
N ARG A 162 7.74 0.22 -38.04
CA ARG A 162 7.96 0.48 -39.46
C ARG A 162 6.68 0.39 -40.28
N ASP A 163 5.63 -0.15 -39.66
CA ASP A 163 4.30 -0.29 -40.22
C ASP A 163 3.27 -0.37 -39.08
N ALA A 164 2.06 0.03 -39.41
CA ALA A 164 0.85 -0.15 -38.62
C ALA A 164 -0.26 -0.48 -39.61
N GLY A 165 -0.27 -1.72 -40.09
CA GLY A 165 -1.26 -2.21 -41.05
C GLY A 165 -2.44 -2.86 -40.35
N GLU A 166 -3.65 -2.62 -40.83
CA GLU A 166 -4.87 -3.20 -40.30
C GLU A 166 -5.02 -4.68 -40.65
N GLU A 167 -5.56 -5.44 -39.71
CA GLU A 167 -5.90 -6.84 -39.87
C GLU A 167 -7.35 -7.04 -39.36
N PRO A 168 -8.37 -6.99 -40.25
CA PRO A 168 -9.76 -7.19 -39.90
C PRO A 168 -10.03 -8.65 -39.50
N GLU A 169 -10.42 -8.87 -38.25
CA GLU A 169 -10.59 -10.21 -37.70
C GLU A 169 -11.86 -10.40 -36.89
N LEU A 170 -12.36 -11.64 -36.85
CA LEU A 170 -13.34 -12.06 -35.86
C LEU A 170 -12.62 -12.27 -34.52
N VAL A 171 -13.18 -11.73 -33.44
CA VAL A 171 -12.66 -11.87 -32.07
C VAL A 171 -13.61 -12.70 -31.23
N GLY A 172 -13.12 -13.83 -30.69
CA GLY A 172 -13.81 -14.58 -29.65
C GLY A 172 -13.53 -14.00 -28.27
N VAL A 173 -14.58 -13.84 -27.46
CA VAL A 173 -14.50 -13.26 -26.11
C VAL A 173 -14.91 -14.29 -25.07
N TYR A 174 -14.03 -14.58 -24.11
CA TYR A 174 -14.20 -15.65 -23.13
C TYR A 174 -13.90 -15.19 -21.71
N LEU A 175 -14.65 -15.70 -20.73
CA LEU A 175 -14.37 -15.51 -19.31
C LEU A 175 -14.14 -16.87 -18.65
N ASN A 176 -13.04 -17.01 -17.92
CA ASN A 176 -12.78 -18.18 -17.09
C ASN A 176 -13.56 -18.07 -15.78
N ASP A 177 -14.34 -19.10 -15.44
CA ASP A 177 -15.01 -19.17 -14.14
C ASP A 177 -14.03 -19.42 -12.99
N ASP A 178 -14.54 -19.47 -11.76
CA ASP A 178 -13.74 -19.67 -10.55
C ASP A 178 -12.97 -21.01 -10.52
N ARG A 179 -13.30 -21.95 -11.43
CA ARG A 179 -12.61 -23.23 -11.60
C ARG A 179 -11.67 -23.23 -12.80
N GLY A 180 -11.51 -22.10 -13.47
CA GLY A 180 -10.70 -21.98 -14.69
C GLY A 180 -11.36 -22.57 -15.93
N ARG A 181 -12.68 -22.82 -15.92
CA ARG A 181 -13.38 -23.29 -17.12
C ARG A 181 -13.71 -22.08 -18.01
N PRO A 182 -13.33 -22.08 -19.29
CA PRO A 182 -13.63 -20.98 -20.19
C PRO A 182 -15.10 -21.00 -20.59
N TRP A 183 -15.74 -19.83 -20.51
CA TRP A 183 -17.10 -19.57 -20.97
C TRP A 183 -17.04 -18.56 -22.11
N ARG A 184 -17.54 -18.91 -23.28
CA ARG A 184 -17.68 -17.96 -24.38
C ARG A 184 -18.79 -16.97 -24.06
N ILE A 185 -18.47 -15.69 -24.04
CA ILE A 185 -19.42 -14.60 -23.83
C ILE A 185 -20.08 -14.22 -25.15
N GLY A 186 -19.27 -14.11 -26.22
CA GLY A 186 -19.72 -13.69 -27.53
C GLY A 186 -18.57 -13.41 -28.49
N TYR A 187 -18.90 -12.69 -29.55
CA TYR A 187 -17.97 -12.35 -30.62
C TYR A 187 -18.03 -10.86 -30.97
N ALA A 188 -16.95 -10.32 -31.49
CA ALA A 188 -16.88 -8.94 -31.95
C ALA A 188 -16.02 -8.83 -33.22
N ILE A 189 -16.18 -7.74 -33.95
CA ILE A 189 -15.22 -7.36 -35.00
C ILE A 189 -13.98 -6.76 -34.33
N GLY A 190 -12.80 -7.06 -34.85
CA GLY A 190 -11.53 -6.57 -34.34
C GLY A 190 -10.62 -6.07 -35.45
N ASN A 191 -9.68 -5.23 -35.04
CA ASN A 191 -8.51 -4.85 -35.80
C ASN A 191 -7.28 -5.27 -35.00
N GLU A 192 -6.57 -6.31 -35.44
CA GLU A 192 -5.39 -6.81 -34.72
C GLU A 192 -4.22 -5.80 -34.81
N CYS A 193 -4.05 -5.14 -35.95
CA CYS A 193 -2.95 -4.21 -36.26
C CYS A 193 -1.55 -4.81 -36.07
N SER A 194 -0.76 -4.81 -37.14
CA SER A 194 0.55 -5.46 -37.20
C SER A 194 1.61 -4.63 -37.90
N ASP A 195 2.88 -4.94 -37.64
CA ASP A 195 4.04 -4.34 -38.35
C ASP A 195 4.58 -5.34 -39.38
N HIS A 196 3.95 -5.35 -40.55
CA HIS A 196 4.24 -6.31 -41.61
C HIS A 196 5.63 -6.09 -42.22
N VAL A 197 6.17 -4.86 -42.15
CA VAL A 197 7.54 -4.56 -42.60
C VAL A 197 8.56 -5.29 -41.72
N THR A 198 8.33 -5.35 -40.40
CA THR A 198 9.17 -6.08 -39.45
C THR A 198 9.11 -7.58 -39.72
N GLU A 199 7.91 -8.15 -39.92
CA GLU A 199 7.74 -9.56 -40.29
C GLU A 199 8.43 -9.89 -41.62
N ARG A 200 8.20 -9.09 -42.66
CA ARG A 200 8.81 -9.30 -43.99
C ARG A 200 10.34 -9.32 -43.93
N HIS A 201 10.94 -8.55 -43.03
CA HIS A 201 12.39 -8.56 -42.86
C HIS A 201 12.92 -9.93 -42.39
N ASN A 202 12.19 -10.61 -41.50
CA ASN A 202 12.51 -11.95 -41.03
C ASN A 202 11.25 -12.64 -40.50
N GLN A 203 10.88 -13.78 -41.07
CA GLN A 203 9.70 -14.55 -40.68
C GLN A 203 9.69 -14.95 -39.19
N LEU A 204 10.87 -15.10 -38.55
CA LEU A 204 10.98 -15.37 -37.11
C LEU A 204 10.57 -14.17 -36.24
N TRP A 205 10.38 -12.99 -36.82
CA TRP A 205 9.95 -11.78 -36.13
C TRP A 205 8.44 -11.57 -36.15
N LEU A 206 7.66 -12.59 -36.54
CA LEU A 206 6.21 -12.57 -36.43
C LEU A 206 5.74 -12.12 -35.03
N ALA A 207 6.34 -12.66 -33.96
CA ALA A 207 6.00 -12.26 -32.60
C ALA A 207 6.21 -10.75 -32.35
N HIS A 208 7.27 -10.14 -32.89
CA HIS A 208 7.54 -8.71 -32.77
C HIS A 208 6.59 -7.84 -33.61
N SER A 209 6.16 -8.36 -34.77
CA SER A 209 5.15 -7.73 -35.62
C SER A 209 3.81 -7.62 -34.89
N LYS A 210 3.42 -8.68 -34.16
CA LYS A 210 2.16 -8.73 -33.41
C LYS A 210 2.15 -7.85 -32.15
N LEU A 211 3.29 -7.43 -31.60
CA LEU A 211 3.37 -6.53 -30.43
C LEU A 211 3.01 -5.07 -30.77
N ARG A 212 1.77 -4.85 -31.21
CA ARG A 212 1.16 -3.53 -31.50
C ARG A 212 -0.19 -3.44 -30.80
N HIS A 213 -0.71 -2.22 -30.66
CA HIS A 213 -2.04 -2.00 -30.10
C HIS A 213 -3.12 -2.47 -31.07
N CYS A 214 -4.22 -3.05 -30.56
CA CYS A 214 -5.39 -3.47 -31.32
C CYS A 214 -6.65 -2.74 -30.87
N SER A 215 -7.77 -2.98 -31.55
CA SER A 215 -9.09 -2.63 -31.06
C SER A 215 -10.11 -3.71 -31.41
N PHE A 216 -11.23 -3.77 -30.67
CA PHE A 216 -12.37 -4.64 -30.97
C PHE A 216 -13.68 -4.04 -30.48
N GLY A 217 -14.79 -4.46 -31.08
CA GLY A 217 -16.12 -3.87 -30.87
C GLY A 217 -16.50 -2.93 -32.02
N PRO A 218 -17.30 -1.88 -31.80
CA PRO A 218 -17.82 -1.41 -30.53
C PRO A 218 -18.92 -2.30 -29.93
N GLU A 219 -19.46 -3.25 -30.70
CA GLU A 219 -20.54 -4.13 -30.26
C GLU A 219 -20.03 -5.57 -30.02
N LEU A 220 -20.51 -6.18 -28.94
CA LEU A 220 -20.36 -7.61 -28.64
C LEU A 220 -21.63 -8.34 -29.05
N PHE A 221 -21.52 -9.20 -30.04
CA PHE A 221 -22.57 -10.11 -30.48
C PHE A 221 -22.65 -11.34 -29.57
N ILE A 222 -23.81 -11.53 -28.94
CA ILE A 222 -24.12 -12.69 -28.10
C ILE A 222 -25.04 -13.62 -28.90
N GLY A 223 -24.53 -14.80 -29.24
CA GLY A 223 -25.24 -15.85 -29.97
C GLY A 223 -24.30 -16.71 -30.83
N GLU A 224 -24.90 -17.65 -31.57
CA GLU A 224 -24.20 -18.44 -32.58
C GLU A 224 -23.91 -17.62 -33.84
N LEU A 225 -22.74 -17.82 -34.43
CA LEU A 225 -22.35 -17.12 -35.66
C LEU A 225 -22.88 -17.84 -36.90
N PRO A 226 -23.24 -17.09 -37.96
CA PRO A 226 -23.35 -17.65 -39.31
C PRO A 226 -22.04 -18.34 -39.74
N ALA A 227 -22.17 -19.43 -40.50
CA ALA A 227 -20.99 -20.15 -41.00
C ALA A 227 -20.10 -19.28 -41.91
N SER A 228 -20.69 -18.32 -42.63
CA SER A 228 -19.97 -17.36 -43.48
C SER A 228 -20.41 -15.94 -43.17
N LEU A 229 -19.44 -15.05 -43.02
CA LEU A 229 -19.58 -13.64 -42.73
C LEU A 229 -18.77 -12.84 -43.76
N THR A 230 -19.28 -11.69 -44.19
CA THR A 230 -18.59 -10.81 -45.14
C THR A 230 -18.60 -9.39 -44.61
N GLY A 231 -17.44 -8.74 -44.68
CA GLY A 231 -17.21 -7.39 -44.21
C GLY A 231 -16.34 -6.58 -45.18
N THR A 232 -16.05 -5.35 -44.79
CA THR A 232 -15.20 -4.43 -45.55
C THR A 232 -14.18 -3.79 -44.62
N SER A 233 -12.92 -3.76 -45.04
CA SER A 233 -11.87 -2.98 -44.38
C SER A 233 -11.56 -1.75 -45.21
N ARG A 234 -11.41 -0.60 -44.57
CA ARG A 234 -11.18 0.69 -45.21
C ARG A 234 -10.16 1.51 -44.44
N ILE A 235 -9.30 2.21 -45.18
CA ILE A 235 -8.44 3.28 -44.65
C ILE A 235 -8.95 4.62 -45.16
N VAL A 236 -9.21 5.55 -44.25
CA VAL A 236 -9.65 6.91 -44.56
C VAL A 236 -8.54 7.89 -44.18
N ARG A 237 -8.16 8.75 -45.14
CA ARG A 237 -7.13 9.78 -44.98
C ARG A 237 -7.74 11.13 -45.34
N ASP A 238 -7.66 12.10 -44.44
CA ASP A 238 -8.19 13.45 -44.64
C ASP A 238 -9.67 13.46 -45.08
N GLY A 239 -10.46 12.52 -44.55
CA GLY A 239 -11.89 12.34 -44.86
C GLY A 239 -12.19 11.65 -46.20
N ARG A 240 -11.19 11.13 -46.92
CA ARG A 240 -11.35 10.38 -48.17
C ARG A 240 -10.89 8.94 -48.04
N THR A 241 -11.62 8.01 -48.64
CA THR A 241 -11.20 6.61 -48.73
C THR A 241 -9.92 6.48 -49.54
N LEU A 242 -8.83 6.06 -48.88
CA LEU A 242 -7.54 5.78 -49.50
C LEU A 242 -7.52 4.35 -50.07
N TRP A 243 -8.07 3.41 -49.33
CA TRP A 243 -8.10 1.99 -49.67
C TRP A 243 -9.35 1.33 -49.10
N GLU A 244 -9.91 0.35 -49.82
CA GLU A 244 -11.08 -0.40 -49.41
C GLU A 244 -11.08 -1.80 -50.06
N ARG A 245 -11.28 -2.85 -49.26
CA ARG A 245 -11.45 -4.22 -49.75
C ARG A 245 -12.47 -5.02 -48.93
N PRO A 246 -13.23 -5.91 -49.58
CA PRO A 246 -14.05 -6.87 -48.87
C PRO A 246 -13.18 -7.97 -48.24
N PHE A 247 -13.63 -8.51 -47.11
CA PHE A 247 -13.04 -9.70 -46.49
C PHE A 247 -14.14 -10.69 -46.08
N ALA A 248 -13.80 -11.98 -46.03
CA ALA A 248 -14.71 -13.03 -45.60
C ALA A 248 -14.14 -13.75 -44.36
N THR A 249 -15.00 -14.04 -43.40
CA THR A 249 -14.64 -14.75 -42.16
C THR A 249 -15.77 -15.66 -41.68
N GLY A 250 -15.62 -16.30 -40.53
CA GLY A 250 -16.50 -17.38 -40.07
C GLY A 250 -16.01 -18.75 -40.51
N GLU A 251 -16.52 -19.80 -39.87
CA GLU A 251 -15.97 -21.15 -39.96
C GLU A 251 -15.92 -21.73 -41.40
N ALA A 252 -16.85 -21.34 -42.29
CA ALA A 252 -16.82 -21.75 -43.70
C ALA A 252 -15.64 -21.16 -44.48
N ASN A 253 -15.12 -20.00 -44.04
CA ASN A 253 -14.01 -19.29 -44.66
C ASN A 253 -12.66 -19.55 -43.98
N MET A 254 -12.65 -20.33 -42.90
CA MET A 254 -11.44 -20.72 -42.17
C MET A 254 -11.04 -22.17 -42.46
N SER A 255 -9.75 -22.48 -42.36
CA SER A 255 -9.19 -23.83 -42.45
C SER A 255 -9.46 -24.65 -41.18
N HIS A 256 -9.71 -24.00 -40.05
CA HIS A 256 -10.04 -24.65 -38.78
C HIS A 256 -11.49 -24.41 -38.35
N SER A 257 -12.06 -25.33 -37.58
CA SER A 257 -13.31 -25.07 -36.85
C SER A 257 -13.06 -24.22 -35.61
N LEU A 258 -14.05 -23.43 -35.19
CA LEU A 258 -13.94 -22.60 -33.98
C LEU A 258 -13.64 -23.46 -32.74
N ALA A 259 -14.31 -24.62 -32.64
CA ALA A 259 -14.07 -25.56 -31.55
C ALA A 259 -12.62 -26.08 -31.53
N ASN A 260 -12.00 -26.28 -32.69
CA ASN A 260 -10.60 -26.68 -32.77
C ASN A 260 -9.65 -25.56 -32.34
N LEU A 261 -9.89 -24.32 -32.78
CA LEU A 261 -9.12 -23.14 -32.37
C LEU A 261 -9.21 -22.92 -30.84
N GLU A 262 -10.41 -23.01 -30.29
CA GLU A 262 -10.65 -22.88 -28.84
C GLU A 262 -9.99 -23.98 -28.03
N TYR A 263 -10.06 -25.23 -28.49
CA TYR A 263 -9.35 -26.33 -27.86
C TYR A 263 -7.85 -26.04 -27.82
N HIS A 264 -7.26 -25.63 -28.94
CA HIS A 264 -5.82 -25.35 -29.01
C HIS A 264 -5.39 -24.13 -28.21
N HIS A 265 -6.28 -23.17 -27.99
CA HIS A 265 -6.05 -22.07 -27.06
C HIS A 265 -6.15 -22.53 -25.60
N PHE A 266 -7.27 -23.12 -25.19
CA PHE A 266 -7.54 -23.44 -23.79
C PHE A 266 -6.96 -24.77 -23.29
N LYS A 267 -6.33 -25.60 -24.15
CA LYS A 267 -5.62 -26.82 -23.70
C LYS A 267 -4.52 -26.50 -22.69
N TYR A 268 -3.91 -25.31 -22.78
CA TYR A 268 -2.90 -24.87 -21.82
C TYR A 268 -3.54 -24.26 -20.58
N VAL A 269 -3.13 -24.74 -19.40
CA VAL A 269 -3.61 -24.24 -18.10
C VAL A 269 -3.33 -22.74 -17.92
N LEU A 270 -2.29 -22.21 -18.57
CA LEU A 270 -1.94 -20.78 -18.52
C LEU A 270 -3.08 -19.85 -18.98
N PHE A 271 -3.91 -20.28 -19.95
CA PHE A 271 -5.03 -19.50 -20.48
C PHE A 271 -6.37 -19.80 -19.77
N ARG A 272 -6.31 -20.61 -18.70
CA ARG A 272 -7.45 -21.06 -17.91
C ARG A 272 -7.36 -20.62 -16.45
N ARG A 273 -6.66 -19.51 -16.19
CA ARG A 273 -6.61 -18.95 -14.84
C ARG A 273 -8.00 -18.43 -14.45
N PRO A 274 -8.51 -18.77 -13.24
CA PRO A 274 -9.80 -18.31 -12.79
C PRO A 274 -9.95 -16.79 -12.85
N GLY A 275 -11.09 -16.31 -13.37
CA GLY A 275 -11.40 -14.89 -13.47
C GLY A 275 -10.82 -14.16 -14.68
N ASP A 276 -9.88 -14.77 -15.43
CA ASP A 276 -9.28 -14.15 -16.61
C ASP A 276 -10.28 -14.00 -17.75
N LEU A 277 -10.26 -12.82 -18.38
CA LEU A 277 -10.86 -12.56 -19.68
C LEU A 277 -9.86 -12.95 -20.79
N ASN A 278 -10.31 -13.63 -21.84
CA ASN A 278 -9.48 -13.95 -23.00
C ASN A 278 -10.12 -13.37 -24.26
N LEU A 279 -9.33 -12.60 -25.00
CA LEU A 279 -9.67 -12.08 -26.33
C LEU A 279 -8.83 -12.84 -27.35
N HIS A 280 -9.50 -13.56 -28.24
CA HIS A 280 -8.84 -14.43 -29.21
C HIS A 280 -9.19 -14.05 -30.65
N PHE A 281 -8.20 -13.57 -31.38
CA PHE A 281 -8.24 -13.11 -32.76
C PHE A 281 -8.09 -14.31 -33.72
N PHE A 282 -9.03 -14.49 -34.66
CA PHE A 282 -9.13 -15.72 -35.48
C PHE A 282 -8.46 -15.66 -36.86
N GLY A 283 -7.68 -14.62 -37.14
CA GLY A 283 -7.01 -14.41 -38.41
C GLY A 283 -7.80 -13.51 -39.37
N THR A 284 -7.07 -12.92 -40.30
CA THR A 284 -7.59 -12.06 -41.38
C THR A 284 -7.45 -12.74 -42.75
N ALA A 285 -8.28 -12.33 -43.71
CA ALA A 285 -8.14 -12.68 -45.12
C ALA A 285 -7.59 -11.53 -45.99
N THR A 286 -7.44 -10.32 -45.44
CA THR A 286 -7.22 -9.10 -46.23
C THR A 286 -6.45 -8.06 -45.42
N LEU A 287 -5.45 -7.42 -46.00
CA LEU A 287 -4.72 -6.31 -45.40
C LEU A 287 -4.16 -5.37 -46.48
N SER A 288 -4.21 -4.06 -46.21
CA SER A 288 -3.79 -3.01 -47.15
C SER A 288 -2.31 -3.06 -47.52
N PHE A 289 -1.46 -3.56 -46.62
CA PHE A 289 -0.02 -3.69 -46.84
C PHE A 289 0.31 -4.59 -48.05
N ALA A 290 -0.50 -5.62 -48.31
CA ALA A 290 -0.33 -6.50 -49.46
C ALA A 290 -0.48 -5.76 -50.81
N GLU A 291 -1.17 -4.62 -50.81
CA GLU A 291 -1.39 -3.77 -51.97
C GLU A 291 -0.51 -2.51 -51.96
N GLY A 292 0.50 -2.45 -51.08
CA GLY A 292 1.48 -1.37 -51.03
C GLY A 292 0.97 -0.07 -50.41
N ILE A 293 -0.07 -0.15 -49.57
CA ILE A 293 -0.55 1.01 -48.82
C ILE A 293 0.32 1.23 -47.58
N GLU A 294 0.80 2.46 -47.41
CA GLU A 294 1.54 2.91 -46.22
C GLU A 294 0.67 3.84 -45.37
N THR A 295 0.50 3.48 -44.10
CA THR A 295 -0.28 4.27 -43.13
C THR A 295 0.55 5.41 -42.54
N ARG A 296 -0.11 6.48 -42.11
CA ARG A 296 0.51 7.65 -41.47
C ARG A 296 -0.35 8.22 -40.36
N ASP A 297 0.23 9.16 -39.61
CA ASP A 297 -0.47 9.90 -38.56
C ASP A 297 -1.79 10.51 -39.08
N GLY A 298 -2.87 10.30 -38.33
CA GLY A 298 -4.20 10.78 -38.67
C GLY A 298 -5.00 9.92 -39.67
N ASP A 299 -4.41 8.88 -40.27
CA ASP A 299 -5.19 7.88 -41.01
C ASP A 299 -6.17 7.17 -40.06
N ARG A 300 -7.35 6.80 -40.55
CA ARG A 300 -8.36 6.12 -39.76
C ARG A 300 -8.71 4.77 -40.38
N PHE A 301 -8.65 3.74 -39.56
CA PHE A 301 -9.19 2.43 -39.89
C PHE A 301 -10.69 2.40 -39.67
N GLU A 302 -11.40 1.81 -40.62
CA GLU A 302 -12.83 1.57 -40.55
C GLU A 302 -13.11 0.13 -40.98
N ILE A 303 -13.52 -0.73 -40.02
CA ILE A 303 -13.74 -2.15 -40.24
C ILE A 303 -15.20 -2.50 -39.98
N GLU A 304 -15.89 -2.85 -41.06
CA GLU A 304 -17.31 -3.16 -41.05
C GLU A 304 -17.55 -4.65 -41.20
N LEU A 305 -18.36 -5.24 -40.31
CA LEU A 305 -18.89 -6.58 -40.45
C LEU A 305 -20.37 -6.53 -40.04
N PRO A 306 -21.30 -6.25 -40.97
CA PRO A 306 -22.67 -5.83 -40.63
C PRO A 306 -23.43 -6.79 -39.70
N ALA A 307 -23.12 -8.09 -39.79
CA ALA A 307 -23.69 -9.11 -38.91
C ALA A 307 -23.36 -8.91 -37.42
N LEU A 308 -22.26 -8.25 -37.09
CA LEU A 308 -21.82 -7.99 -35.72
C LEU A 308 -22.15 -6.58 -35.20
N GLY A 309 -22.78 -5.73 -36.03
CA GLY A 309 -23.24 -4.41 -35.64
C GLY A 309 -22.42 -3.27 -36.23
N ARG A 310 -22.35 -2.17 -35.48
CA ARG A 310 -21.69 -0.93 -35.88
C ARG A 310 -20.22 -1.17 -36.23
N MET A 311 -19.74 -0.40 -37.21
CA MET A 311 -18.37 -0.42 -37.70
C MET A 311 -17.36 -0.02 -36.61
N LEU A 312 -16.24 -0.75 -36.54
CA LEU A 312 -15.09 -0.41 -35.71
C LEU A 312 -14.30 0.70 -36.37
N ARG A 313 -13.98 1.76 -35.62
CA ARG A 313 -13.23 2.90 -36.13
C ARG A 313 -12.12 3.29 -35.17
N ASN A 314 -10.91 3.50 -35.66
CA ASN A 314 -9.80 4.02 -34.85
C ASN A 314 -8.86 4.87 -35.71
N PRO A 315 -8.60 6.14 -35.36
CA PRO A 315 -7.50 6.89 -35.96
C PRO A 315 -6.15 6.32 -35.53
N LEU A 316 -5.09 6.59 -36.29
CA LEU A 316 -3.70 6.30 -35.94
C LEU A 316 -3.04 7.55 -35.37
N ALA A 317 -2.24 7.35 -34.32
CA ALA A 317 -1.41 8.39 -33.72
C ALA A 317 0.05 7.92 -33.62
N PHE A 318 0.95 8.49 -34.42
CA PHE A 318 2.37 8.16 -34.39
C PHE A 318 3.03 8.92 -33.23
N VAL A 319 3.46 8.19 -32.20
CA VAL A 319 3.97 8.77 -30.95
C VAL A 319 5.49 8.95 -31.00
N ARG A 320 5.99 9.96 -30.27
CA ARG A 320 7.42 10.28 -30.20
C ARG A 320 8.23 9.17 -29.53
N GLU A 321 9.52 9.16 -29.85
CA GLU A 321 10.46 8.15 -29.39
C GLU A 321 10.59 8.15 -27.85
N PRO A 322 10.34 7.00 -27.18
CA PRO A 322 10.63 6.90 -25.77
C PRO A 322 12.14 7.05 -25.54
N PRO A 323 12.58 7.60 -24.40
CA PRO A 323 14.00 7.65 -24.07
C PRO A 323 14.60 6.24 -24.10
N LEU A 324 15.90 6.15 -24.39
CA LEU A 324 16.65 4.88 -24.39
C LEU A 324 16.34 4.08 -23.13
N LEU A 325 15.80 2.88 -23.33
CA LEU A 325 15.46 1.97 -22.23
C LEU A 325 16.76 1.36 -21.69
N HIS A 326 17.20 1.85 -20.53
CA HIS A 326 18.31 1.26 -19.81
C HIS A 326 17.83 0.02 -19.05
N ILE A 327 18.25 -1.16 -19.52
CA ILE A 327 17.99 -2.42 -18.81
C ILE A 327 18.98 -2.54 -17.66
N HIS A 328 18.49 -2.28 -16.45
CA HIS A 328 19.29 -2.40 -15.24
C HIS A 328 19.37 -3.87 -14.80
N SER A 329 20.59 -4.42 -14.81
CA SER A 329 20.83 -5.78 -14.30
C SER A 329 20.90 -5.79 -12.78
N LEU A 330 20.13 -6.67 -12.15
CA LEU A 330 20.17 -6.93 -10.70
C LEU A 330 21.47 -7.64 -10.25
N SER A 331 22.28 -8.19 -11.18
CA SER A 331 23.50 -8.96 -10.86
C SER A 331 24.81 -8.23 -11.12
N ALA A 332 24.80 -7.14 -11.89
CA ALA A 332 26.01 -6.37 -12.19
C ALA A 332 26.13 -5.21 -11.20
N ARG A 333 27.09 -5.29 -10.26
CA ARG A 333 27.58 -4.09 -9.56
C ARG A 333 28.07 -3.11 -10.62
N HIS A 334 27.32 -2.04 -10.89
CA HIS A 334 27.78 -1.02 -11.82
C HIS A 334 28.85 -0.18 -11.10
N GLY A 335 30.11 -0.55 -11.35
CA GLY A 335 31.23 0.34 -11.18
C GLY A 335 31.17 1.41 -12.27
N SER A 336 31.16 2.66 -11.84
CA SER A 336 31.54 3.87 -12.58
C SER A 336 31.26 3.88 -14.09
N ASP A 337 30.12 4.45 -14.48
CA ASP A 337 30.11 5.27 -15.69
C ASP A 337 29.70 6.69 -15.29
N ALA A 338 30.72 7.54 -15.25
CA ALA A 338 30.57 8.97 -15.22
C ALA A 338 30.26 9.42 -16.66
N HIS A 339 29.07 9.93 -16.91
CA HIS A 339 28.93 11.15 -17.69
C HIS A 339 27.59 11.86 -17.43
N GLU A 340 27.74 13.16 -17.28
CA GLU A 340 26.74 14.22 -17.21
C GLU A 340 25.92 14.32 -15.91
N ARG A 341 26.61 14.90 -14.92
CA ARG A 341 25.96 15.74 -13.89
C ARG A 341 25.12 16.81 -14.58
N ALA A 342 23.82 16.58 -14.71
CA ALA A 342 22.85 17.66 -14.73
C ALA A 342 22.95 18.42 -13.39
N PRO A 343 22.77 19.75 -13.36
CA PRO A 343 22.72 20.48 -12.11
C PRO A 343 21.60 19.87 -11.26
N GLN A 344 21.89 19.54 -10.00
CA GLN A 344 20.87 19.32 -8.99
C GLN A 344 20.09 20.64 -8.84
N ALA A 345 19.05 20.80 -9.64
CA ALA A 345 17.94 21.65 -9.29
C ALA A 345 17.07 20.83 -8.34
N GLY A 346 16.97 21.28 -7.10
CA GLY A 346 15.89 20.87 -6.20
C GLY A 346 14.57 21.16 -6.90
N GLY A 347 13.98 20.13 -7.49
CA GLY A 347 12.59 20.15 -7.93
C GLY A 347 11.75 19.80 -6.72
N VAL A 348 11.03 20.81 -6.22
CA VAL A 348 9.95 20.67 -5.22
C VAL A 348 9.08 19.47 -5.58
N MET A 349 8.95 18.48 -4.69
CA MET A 349 8.01 17.39 -4.90
C MET A 349 6.61 17.88 -4.56
N ALA A 350 5.86 18.32 -5.57
CA ALA A 350 4.49 18.76 -5.37
C ALA A 350 3.64 17.67 -4.67
N LEU A 351 3.09 18.01 -3.50
CA LEU A 351 2.06 17.22 -2.83
C LEU A 351 0.85 17.05 -3.76
N GLU A 352 0.37 15.82 -3.93
CA GLU A 352 -0.71 15.50 -4.88
C GLU A 352 -2.04 15.21 -4.19
N GLY A 353 -2.06 15.00 -2.86
CA GLY A 353 -3.29 14.67 -2.16
C GLY A 353 -3.71 13.20 -2.36
N THR A 354 -2.75 12.31 -2.58
CA THR A 354 -3.00 10.90 -2.94
C THR A 354 -2.55 9.93 -1.86
N GLN A 355 -3.30 8.85 -1.68
CA GLN A 355 -2.85 7.67 -0.94
C GLN A 355 -1.88 6.84 -1.78
N LEU A 356 -1.07 5.99 -1.13
CA LEU A 356 -0.06 5.16 -1.77
C LEU A 356 -0.42 3.69 -1.54
N ILE A 357 -0.76 2.97 -2.60
CA ILE A 357 -1.06 1.53 -2.52
C ILE A 357 -0.04 0.79 -3.38
N GLY A 358 0.93 0.16 -2.72
CA GLY A 358 2.11 -0.39 -3.37
C GLY A 358 2.90 0.71 -4.11
N GLN A 359 3.20 0.49 -5.39
CA GLN A 359 3.88 1.48 -6.23
C GLN A 359 2.94 2.47 -6.92
N GLN A 360 1.65 2.49 -6.58
CA GLN A 360 0.67 3.38 -7.20
C GLN A 360 0.26 4.52 -6.26
N ALA A 361 0.24 5.74 -6.78
CA ALA A 361 -0.43 6.87 -6.17
C ALA A 361 -1.91 6.87 -6.62
N VAL A 362 -2.82 6.82 -5.67
CA VAL A 362 -4.26 6.69 -5.90
C VAL A 362 -4.96 7.88 -5.24
N ARG A 363 -5.92 8.48 -5.92
CA ARG A 363 -6.76 9.52 -5.32
C ARG A 363 -7.91 8.85 -4.57
N GLY A 364 -8.10 9.17 -3.30
CA GLY A 364 -9.24 8.69 -2.53
C GLY A 364 -10.56 9.23 -3.10
N SER A 365 -11.67 8.59 -2.71
CA SER A 365 -13.02 8.93 -3.17
C SER A 365 -13.97 9.39 -2.04
N GLN A 366 -13.53 9.30 -0.78
CA GLN A 366 -14.26 9.82 0.37
C GLN A 366 -13.99 11.31 0.60
N ALA A 367 -14.69 11.89 1.59
CA ALA A 367 -14.51 13.28 1.99
C ALA A 367 -13.02 13.61 2.23
N SER A 368 -12.60 14.83 1.90
CA SER A 368 -11.19 15.21 2.01
C SER A 368 -10.82 15.64 3.42
N ILE A 369 -9.63 15.24 3.83
CA ILE A 369 -8.92 15.76 4.99
C ILE A 369 -8.18 17.02 4.54
N ALA A 370 -8.34 18.10 5.29
CA ALA A 370 -7.60 19.32 5.08
C ALA A 370 -6.50 19.48 6.13
N ALA A 371 -5.29 19.82 5.69
CA ALA A 371 -4.26 20.25 6.62
C ALA A 371 -4.60 21.65 7.15
N VAL A 372 -4.30 21.90 8.42
CA VAL A 372 -4.49 23.21 9.06
C VAL A 372 -3.17 23.61 9.69
N ASN A 373 -2.74 24.84 9.46
CA ASN A 373 -1.66 25.43 10.23
C ASN A 373 -2.21 25.86 11.59
N PRO A 374 -1.86 25.19 12.69
CA PRO A 374 -2.46 25.49 13.98
C PRO A 374 -2.01 26.84 14.55
N ALA A 375 -0.85 27.36 14.13
CA ALA A 375 -0.36 28.65 14.60
C ALA A 375 -1.12 29.84 13.98
N THR A 376 -1.75 29.67 12.82
CA THR A 376 -2.49 30.74 12.11
C THR A 376 -3.97 30.44 11.92
N GLY A 377 -4.38 29.17 11.99
CA GLY A 377 -5.70 28.68 11.62
C GLY A 377 -5.92 28.54 10.11
N GLU A 378 -4.89 28.80 9.29
CA GLU A 378 -4.98 28.72 7.83
C GLU A 378 -5.09 27.27 7.35
N GLN A 379 -5.98 27.01 6.39
CA GLN A 379 -6.06 25.72 5.72
C GLN A 379 -4.95 25.60 4.66
N LEU A 380 -4.13 24.56 4.75
CA LEU A 380 -3.02 24.29 3.83
C LEU A 380 -3.47 23.35 2.70
N LYS A 381 -2.99 23.60 1.48
CA LYS A 381 -3.27 22.78 0.28
C LYS A 381 -2.17 21.74 0.02
N PRO A 382 -2.43 20.69 -0.79
CA PRO A 382 -3.73 20.25 -1.33
C PRO A 382 -4.66 19.71 -0.22
N ASP A 383 -5.83 19.18 -0.56
CA ASP A 383 -6.63 18.37 0.36
C ASP A 383 -6.40 16.87 0.04
N TRP A 384 -6.62 15.98 1.01
CA TRP A 384 -6.44 14.53 0.87
C TRP A 384 -7.78 13.79 0.95
N PRO A 385 -8.42 13.46 -0.17
CA PRO A 385 -9.59 12.57 -0.19
C PRO A 385 -9.31 11.26 0.56
N GLY A 386 -10.22 10.87 1.45
CA GLY A 386 -10.11 9.61 2.19
C GLY A 386 -10.25 8.38 1.28
N GLY A 387 -9.61 7.29 1.68
CA GLY A 387 -9.75 5.99 1.05
C GLY A 387 -11.02 5.26 1.46
N THR A 388 -11.24 4.09 0.87
CA THR A 388 -12.39 3.22 1.09
C THR A 388 -11.98 1.87 1.69
N ARG A 389 -12.96 1.03 2.02
CA ARG A 389 -12.70 -0.39 2.37
C ARG A 389 -12.05 -1.17 1.23
N GLU A 390 -12.33 -0.82 -0.02
CA GLU A 390 -11.71 -1.46 -1.19
C GLU A 390 -10.22 -1.11 -1.30
N ASP A 391 -9.86 0.13 -0.95
CA ASP A 391 -8.46 0.54 -0.86
C ASP A 391 -7.71 -0.20 0.25
N VAL A 392 -8.37 -0.40 1.40
CA VAL A 392 -7.85 -1.25 2.49
C VAL A 392 -7.66 -2.68 2.01
N ASP A 393 -8.67 -3.29 1.38
CA ASP A 393 -8.57 -4.65 0.85
C ASP A 393 -7.39 -4.79 -0.11
N ARG A 394 -7.24 -3.82 -1.02
CA ARG A 394 -6.17 -3.81 -2.01
C ARG A 394 -4.79 -3.68 -1.36
N ALA A 395 -4.62 -2.75 -0.42
CA ALA A 395 -3.35 -2.59 0.30
C ALA A 395 -3.00 -3.85 1.12
N CYS A 396 -3.98 -4.43 1.84
CA CYS A 396 -3.80 -5.65 2.61
C CYS A 396 -3.51 -6.87 1.72
N ARG A 397 -4.13 -6.98 0.54
CA ARG A 397 -3.83 -8.01 -0.46
C ARG A 397 -2.39 -7.95 -0.92
N LEU A 398 -1.94 -6.78 -1.37
CA LEU A 398 -0.56 -6.58 -1.82
C LEU A 398 0.45 -6.89 -0.71
N ALA A 399 0.17 -6.43 0.51
CA ALA A 399 1.02 -6.72 1.66
C ALA A 399 1.10 -8.23 1.94
N TRP A 400 -0.01 -8.95 1.84
CA TRP A 400 -0.04 -10.40 1.99
C TRP A 400 0.76 -11.12 0.90
N GLU A 401 0.61 -10.72 -0.36
CA GLU A 401 1.36 -11.28 -1.49
C GLU A 401 2.87 -11.01 -1.39
N ALA A 402 3.26 -9.86 -0.84
CA ALA A 402 4.66 -9.49 -0.60
C ALA A 402 5.30 -10.27 0.56
N PHE A 403 4.51 -10.76 1.51
CA PHE A 403 4.99 -11.17 2.83
C PHE A 403 6.06 -12.27 2.80
N ASP A 404 5.77 -13.41 2.16
CA ASP A 404 6.68 -14.56 2.12
C ASP A 404 8.03 -14.18 1.51
N ARG A 405 8.00 -13.42 0.41
CA ARG A 405 9.20 -12.96 -0.28
C ARG A 405 9.99 -11.94 0.54
N TYR A 406 9.30 -10.99 1.19
CA TYR A 406 9.97 -9.94 1.97
C TYR A 406 10.61 -10.47 3.25
N ARG A 407 9.94 -11.36 4.01
CA ARG A 407 10.54 -11.88 5.24
C ARG A 407 11.77 -12.76 4.99
N GLU A 408 11.85 -13.44 3.84
CA GLU A 408 12.97 -14.31 3.49
C GLU A 408 14.10 -13.58 2.73
N THR A 409 14.06 -12.25 2.60
CA THR A 409 15.23 -11.48 2.10
C THR A 409 16.44 -11.70 3.00
N GLY A 410 17.64 -11.61 2.43
CA GLY A 410 18.89 -11.69 3.19
C GLY A 410 19.00 -10.59 4.25
N LEU A 411 19.78 -10.82 5.31
CA LEU A 411 19.98 -9.83 6.38
C LEU A 411 20.51 -8.50 5.83
N GLU A 412 21.49 -8.57 4.93
CA GLU A 412 22.10 -7.39 4.30
C GLU A 412 21.13 -6.66 3.35
N GLU A 413 20.32 -7.39 2.59
CA GLU A 413 19.32 -6.80 1.68
C GLU A 413 18.27 -6.01 2.46
N ARG A 414 17.76 -6.57 3.56
CA ARG A 414 16.79 -5.89 4.44
C ARG A 414 17.40 -4.73 5.21
N ALA A 415 18.66 -4.84 5.65
CA ALA A 415 19.36 -3.73 6.29
C ALA A 415 19.54 -2.55 5.31
N ARG A 416 19.96 -2.80 4.06
CA ARG A 416 20.06 -1.77 3.02
C ARG A 416 18.75 -1.09 2.72
N PHE A 417 17.64 -1.82 2.78
CA PHE A 417 16.31 -1.22 2.59
C PHE A 417 15.97 -0.20 3.69
N LEU A 418 16.27 -0.50 4.95
CA LEU A 418 16.07 0.44 6.06
C LEU A 418 16.99 1.67 5.93
N GLU A 419 18.26 1.46 5.56
CA GLU A 419 19.20 2.55 5.25
C GLU A 419 18.70 3.41 4.08
N SER A 420 18.19 2.78 3.02
CA SER A 420 17.62 3.48 1.86
C SER A 420 16.39 4.30 2.24
N CYS A 421 15.54 3.82 3.15
CA CYS A 421 14.41 4.62 3.67
C CYS A 421 14.91 5.89 4.37
N ALA A 422 15.99 5.80 5.16
CA ALA A 422 16.58 6.95 5.83
C ALA A 422 17.15 7.96 4.83
N ASP A 423 17.88 7.47 3.82
CA ASP A 423 18.48 8.30 2.78
C ASP A 423 17.40 9.01 1.93
N GLU A 424 16.30 8.32 1.59
CA GLU A 424 15.19 8.92 0.85
C GLU A 424 14.42 9.99 1.65
N ILE A 425 14.36 9.88 2.97
CA ILE A 425 13.75 10.88 3.86
C ILE A 425 14.67 12.11 3.95
N GLU A 426 15.98 11.91 4.09
CA GLU A 426 16.96 13.01 4.11
C GLU A 426 16.97 13.77 2.77
N ALA A 427 16.81 13.06 1.66
CA ALA A 427 16.74 13.64 0.32
C ALA A 427 15.51 14.55 0.10
N LEU A 428 14.49 14.51 0.95
CA LEU A 428 13.37 15.46 0.93
C LEU A 428 13.81 16.89 1.29
N GLY A 429 14.96 17.05 1.96
CA GLY A 429 15.50 18.37 2.30
C GLY A 429 14.57 19.20 3.18
N ASP A 430 14.53 20.51 2.91
CA ASP A 430 13.82 21.49 3.71
C ASP A 430 12.30 21.43 3.50
N GLU A 431 11.83 20.90 2.36
CA GLU A 431 10.40 20.76 2.05
C GLU A 431 9.66 19.93 3.12
N LEU A 432 10.27 18.84 3.60
CA LEU A 432 9.72 18.05 4.70
C LEU A 432 9.64 18.86 5.99
N ILE A 433 10.68 19.65 6.28
CA ILE A 433 10.77 20.43 7.51
C ILE A 433 9.72 21.54 7.49
N GLU A 434 9.66 22.33 6.41
CA GLU A 434 8.70 23.40 6.21
C GLU A 434 7.26 22.87 6.31
N ARG A 435 6.96 21.74 5.64
CA ARG A 435 5.62 21.15 5.68
C ARG A 435 5.24 20.68 7.08
N ALA A 436 6.13 19.97 7.76
CA ALA A 436 5.87 19.46 9.11
C ALA A 436 5.76 20.59 10.14
N VAL A 437 6.55 21.67 10.02
CA VAL A 437 6.39 22.88 10.84
C VAL A 437 5.02 23.50 10.59
N ALA A 438 4.64 23.68 9.34
CA ALA A 438 3.36 24.30 8.98
C ALA A 438 2.16 23.49 9.49
N GLU A 439 2.19 22.16 9.38
CA GLU A 439 1.08 21.29 9.81
C GLU A 439 1.01 21.06 11.33
N SER A 440 2.13 21.13 12.04
CA SER A 440 2.19 20.81 13.48
C SER A 440 2.29 22.02 14.41
N GLY A 441 2.74 23.18 13.89
CA GLY A 441 3.08 24.34 14.70
C GLY A 441 4.33 24.16 15.58
N LEU A 442 5.06 23.04 15.46
CA LEU A 442 6.30 22.80 16.17
C LEU A 442 7.45 23.62 15.55
N ALA A 443 8.41 24.03 16.38
CA ALA A 443 9.56 24.80 15.92
C ALA A 443 10.43 24.01 14.92
N GLU A 444 11.02 24.70 13.95
CA GLU A 444 11.87 24.13 12.90
C GLU A 444 13.03 23.28 13.46
N GLY A 445 13.72 23.77 14.50
CA GLY A 445 14.80 23.02 15.14
C GLY A 445 14.33 21.70 15.76
N ARG A 446 13.09 21.65 16.26
CA ARG A 446 12.47 20.43 16.78
C ARG A 446 12.19 19.44 15.65
N ILE A 447 11.56 19.88 14.56
CA ILE A 447 11.28 19.02 13.40
C ILE A 447 12.57 18.51 12.75
N THR A 448 13.60 19.36 12.64
CA THR A 448 14.93 18.99 12.14
C THR A 448 15.58 17.90 12.99
N GLY A 449 15.57 18.07 14.31
CA GLY A 449 16.05 17.04 15.24
C GLY A 449 15.24 15.75 15.14
N GLU A 450 13.93 15.84 14.95
CA GLU A 450 13.06 14.67 14.81
C GLU A 450 13.26 13.92 13.49
N ARG A 451 13.54 14.61 12.38
CA ARG A 451 13.99 13.98 11.12
C ARG A 451 15.27 13.18 11.36
N GLY A 452 16.27 13.80 12.00
CA GLY A 452 17.53 13.13 12.34
C GLY A 452 17.32 11.89 13.23
N ARG A 453 16.45 11.99 14.23
CA ARG A 453 16.03 10.86 15.07
C ARG A 453 15.41 9.73 14.24
N THR A 454 14.50 10.06 13.34
CA THR A 454 13.78 9.08 12.49
C THR A 454 14.76 8.30 11.61
N CYS A 455 15.65 9.00 10.92
CA CYS A 455 16.65 8.39 10.03
C CYS A 455 17.66 7.53 10.82
N ASN A 456 18.12 8.01 11.97
CA ASN A 456 19.03 7.23 12.81
C ASN A 456 18.36 6.01 13.44
N GLN A 457 17.05 6.06 13.71
CA GLN A 457 16.29 4.90 14.18
C GLN A 457 16.17 3.83 13.09
N LEU A 458 15.92 4.21 11.83
CA LEU A 458 15.97 3.27 10.69
C LEU A 458 17.35 2.62 10.55
N ARG A 459 18.43 3.41 10.62
CA ARG A 459 19.81 2.91 10.56
C ARG A 459 20.18 2.04 11.77
N MET A 460 19.66 2.34 12.96
CA MET A 460 19.79 1.47 14.13
C MET A 460 19.17 0.10 13.84
N PHE A 461 17.96 0.04 13.27
CA PHE A 461 17.36 -1.24 12.92
C PHE A 461 18.08 -1.95 11.78
N ALA A 462 18.68 -1.23 10.83
CA ALA A 462 19.56 -1.85 9.83
C ALA A 462 20.75 -2.58 10.49
N ARG A 463 21.39 -1.96 11.50
CA ARG A 463 22.40 -2.60 12.35
C ARG A 463 21.86 -3.85 13.04
N VAL A 464 20.67 -3.77 13.64
CA VAL A 464 20.01 -4.92 14.32
C VAL A 464 19.77 -6.08 13.35
N VAL A 465 19.22 -5.79 12.18
CA VAL A 465 18.94 -6.81 11.15
C VAL A 465 20.23 -7.49 10.74
N ARG A 466 21.28 -6.72 10.45
CA ARG A 466 22.59 -7.21 10.03
C ARG A 466 23.26 -8.10 11.08
N ALA A 467 23.09 -7.78 12.37
CA ALA A 467 23.60 -8.58 13.47
C ALA A 467 22.87 -9.93 13.63
N GLY A 468 21.59 -10.00 13.26
CA GLY A 468 20.82 -11.24 13.24
C GLY A 468 20.43 -11.82 14.62
N GLU A 469 20.83 -11.19 15.73
CA GLU A 469 20.54 -11.69 17.09
C GLU A 469 19.04 -11.79 17.41
N TRP A 470 18.22 -10.94 16.79
CA TRP A 470 16.76 -10.94 16.91
C TRP A 470 16.11 -12.24 16.42
N LEU A 471 16.80 -13.03 15.59
CA LEU A 471 16.35 -14.36 15.19
C LEU A 471 16.32 -15.32 16.39
N ASP A 472 17.09 -15.03 17.44
CA ASP A 472 17.28 -15.82 18.65
C ASP A 472 17.34 -17.33 18.35
N VAL A 473 18.30 -17.70 17.50
CA VAL A 473 18.43 -19.07 17.00
C VAL A 473 18.78 -20.02 18.15
N ARG A 474 18.01 -21.09 18.29
CA ARG A 474 18.23 -22.14 19.30
C ARG A 474 18.39 -23.49 18.61
N VAL A 475 19.30 -24.32 19.09
CA VAL A 475 19.61 -25.64 18.54
C VAL A 475 19.74 -26.65 19.68
N ASP A 476 18.98 -27.72 19.59
CA ASP A 476 19.08 -28.91 20.45
C ASP A 476 19.36 -30.11 19.54
N PRO A 477 20.64 -30.51 19.38
CA PRO A 477 21.03 -31.62 18.51
C PRO A 477 20.37 -32.95 18.87
N ALA A 478 20.28 -33.86 17.89
CA ALA A 478 19.75 -35.20 18.12
C ALA A 478 20.59 -35.97 19.16
N LEU A 479 19.91 -36.72 20.03
CA LEU A 479 20.51 -37.66 20.99
C LEU A 479 19.88 -39.04 20.78
N PRO A 480 20.32 -39.81 19.76
CA PRO A 480 19.71 -41.11 19.42
C PRO A 480 19.88 -42.15 20.53
N GLU A 481 20.94 -42.03 21.33
CA GLU A 481 21.25 -42.98 22.42
C GLU A 481 20.60 -42.59 23.76
N ARG A 482 19.81 -41.51 23.83
CA ARG A 482 19.17 -41.07 25.08
C ARG A 482 18.10 -42.08 25.52
N SER A 483 18.11 -42.46 26.80
CA SER A 483 17.11 -43.34 27.44
C SER A 483 16.20 -42.55 28.39
N PRO A 484 14.89 -42.89 28.55
CA PRO A 484 14.18 -44.01 27.91
C PRO A 484 13.78 -43.76 26.46
N MET A 485 13.89 -42.50 25.99
CA MET A 485 13.53 -42.13 24.63
C MET A 485 14.61 -41.26 23.99
N PRO A 486 14.97 -41.52 22.72
CA PRO A 486 15.89 -40.68 21.96
C PRO A 486 15.38 -39.24 21.87
N ARG A 487 16.28 -38.27 21.68
CA ARG A 487 15.91 -36.89 21.30
C ARG A 487 16.12 -36.72 19.80
N LEU A 488 15.11 -36.22 19.09
CA LEU A 488 15.28 -35.75 17.71
C LEU A 488 15.97 -34.38 17.69
N ASP A 489 16.53 -33.99 16.54
CA ASP A 489 17.09 -32.64 16.33
C ASP A 489 15.97 -31.59 16.38
N HIS A 490 16.14 -30.51 17.14
CA HIS A 490 15.22 -29.37 17.19
C HIS A 490 15.97 -28.07 16.93
N ARG A 491 15.39 -27.22 16.10
CA ARG A 491 15.95 -25.89 15.80
C ARG A 491 14.87 -24.86 15.79
N GLN A 492 15.15 -23.68 16.29
CA GLN A 492 14.18 -22.59 16.33
C GLN A 492 14.78 -21.31 15.78
N ARG A 493 13.96 -20.53 15.07
CA ARG A 493 14.20 -19.11 14.79
C ARG A 493 12.92 -18.32 15.01
N HIS A 494 13.06 -17.02 15.21
CA HIS A 494 11.95 -16.08 15.05
C HIS A 494 11.70 -15.79 13.57
N ILE A 495 10.43 -15.60 13.23
CA ILE A 495 9.95 -15.14 11.92
C ILE A 495 8.98 -13.97 12.11
N ALA A 496 8.84 -13.14 11.08
CA ALA A 496 7.82 -12.10 11.00
C ALA A 496 6.40 -12.65 11.22
N LEU A 497 5.52 -11.88 11.87
CA LEU A 497 4.11 -12.26 12.09
C LEU A 497 3.29 -12.24 10.80
N GLY A 498 3.51 -11.25 9.93
CA GLY A 498 2.68 -10.96 8.75
C GLY A 498 2.61 -9.46 8.49
N PRO A 499 1.75 -9.01 7.58
CA PRO A 499 1.44 -7.59 7.39
C PRO A 499 1.07 -6.87 8.70
N VAL A 500 1.60 -5.67 8.90
CA VAL A 500 1.38 -4.85 10.11
C VAL A 500 0.67 -3.55 9.75
N ALA A 501 -0.38 -3.20 10.53
CA ALA A 501 -1.02 -1.90 10.46
C ALA A 501 -0.33 -0.89 11.38
N VAL A 502 -0.06 0.32 10.93
CA VAL A 502 0.57 1.37 11.76
C VAL A 502 -0.28 2.64 11.78
N PHE A 503 -0.54 3.15 12.99
CA PHE A 503 -1.26 4.40 13.25
C PHE A 503 -0.32 5.40 13.92
N GLY A 504 0.14 6.37 13.14
CA GLY A 504 1.12 7.35 13.60
C GLY A 504 0.58 8.36 14.61
N ALA A 505 1.45 8.85 15.49
CA ALA A 505 1.17 9.87 16.50
C ALA A 505 1.06 11.27 15.88
N SER A 506 0.21 12.14 16.46
CA SER A 506 0.12 13.55 16.07
C SER A 506 1.32 14.39 16.51
N ASN A 507 1.88 14.10 17.68
CA ASN A 507 2.85 14.95 18.37
C ASN A 507 4.32 14.68 18.01
N PHE A 508 4.56 13.60 17.29
CA PHE A 508 5.84 13.25 16.67
C PHE A 508 5.56 12.87 15.21
N PRO A 509 5.35 13.89 14.33
CA PRO A 509 4.88 13.68 12.96
C PRO A 509 5.90 12.94 12.07
N LEU A 510 7.12 12.70 12.56
CA LEU A 510 8.15 11.92 11.87
C LEU A 510 8.50 10.64 12.66
N ALA A 511 9.02 10.78 13.88
CA ALA A 511 9.66 9.67 14.60
C ALA A 511 8.69 8.61 15.14
N PHE A 512 7.39 8.94 15.22
CA PHE A 512 6.31 8.03 15.60
C PHE A 512 5.17 8.07 14.56
N SER A 513 5.48 8.34 13.30
CA SER A 513 4.50 8.38 12.22
C SER A 513 4.88 7.42 11.08
N VAL A 514 4.74 7.84 9.82
CA VAL A 514 4.87 6.98 8.63
C VAL A 514 6.16 6.15 8.62
N ALA A 515 7.31 6.75 8.94
CA ALA A 515 8.60 6.07 9.06
C ALA A 515 9.09 5.97 10.51
N GLY A 516 8.16 6.02 11.47
CA GLY A 516 8.45 6.01 12.89
C GLY A 516 8.90 4.65 13.42
N GLY A 517 8.99 4.55 14.76
CA GLY A 517 9.48 3.35 15.45
C GLY A 517 8.76 2.06 15.08
N ASP A 518 7.43 2.10 14.98
CA ASP A 518 6.61 0.95 14.61
C ASP A 518 6.87 0.48 13.19
N THR A 519 6.85 1.40 12.21
CA THR A 519 7.19 1.07 10.82
C THR A 519 8.62 0.54 10.72
N ALA A 520 9.60 1.22 11.32
CA ALA A 520 11.00 0.82 11.25
C ALA A 520 11.24 -0.58 11.84
N SER A 521 10.67 -0.87 13.01
CA SER A 521 10.81 -2.17 13.67
C SER A 521 10.02 -3.28 12.97
N ALA A 522 8.84 -3.01 12.41
CA ALA A 522 8.06 -3.97 11.64
C ALA A 522 8.76 -4.34 10.31
N LEU A 523 9.24 -3.33 9.57
CA LEU A 523 10.01 -3.56 8.35
C LEU A 523 11.29 -4.35 8.66
N ALA A 524 11.99 -4.02 9.76
CA ALA A 524 13.17 -4.76 10.22
C ALA A 524 12.89 -6.22 10.56
N ALA A 525 11.74 -6.51 11.18
CA ALA A 525 11.30 -7.87 11.46
C ALA A 525 10.98 -8.68 10.20
N GLY A 526 10.80 -8.03 9.05
CA GLY A 526 10.36 -8.64 7.79
C GLY A 526 8.84 -8.59 7.57
N CYS A 527 8.14 -7.66 8.22
CA CYS A 527 6.71 -7.43 8.02
C CYS A 527 6.46 -6.32 6.98
N PRO A 528 5.63 -6.56 5.95
CA PRO A 528 5.03 -5.49 5.17
C PRO A 528 4.21 -4.54 6.06
N VAL A 529 4.19 -3.25 5.74
CA VAL A 529 3.52 -2.23 6.57
C VAL A 529 2.46 -1.47 5.77
N VAL A 530 1.25 -1.39 6.32
CA VAL A 530 0.18 -0.52 5.83
C VAL A 530 -0.05 0.57 6.88
N VAL A 531 0.30 1.81 6.54
CA VAL A 531 0.16 2.95 7.43
C VAL A 531 -1.19 3.63 7.21
N LYS A 532 -1.89 3.94 8.29
CA LYS A 532 -3.00 4.90 8.27
C LYS A 532 -2.44 6.30 8.55
N ALA A 533 -2.52 7.20 7.57
CA ALA A 533 -2.03 8.56 7.67
C ALA A 533 -2.76 9.34 8.79
N HIS A 534 -2.00 10.05 9.63
CA HIS A 534 -2.60 10.84 10.70
C HIS A 534 -3.14 12.17 10.13
N PRO A 535 -4.40 12.56 10.41
CA PRO A 535 -5.03 13.71 9.77
C PRO A 535 -4.48 15.07 10.21
N ALA A 536 -3.68 15.12 11.29
CA ALA A 536 -3.03 16.37 11.73
C ALA A 536 -1.88 16.81 10.82
N HIS A 537 -1.27 15.90 10.06
CA HIS A 537 -0.09 16.20 9.24
C HIS A 537 -0.07 15.39 7.93
N PRO A 538 -1.14 15.51 7.11
CA PRO A 538 -1.35 14.64 5.97
C PRO A 538 -0.32 14.86 4.84
N GLY A 539 0.19 16.08 4.66
CA GLY A 539 1.26 16.35 3.68
C GLY A 539 2.61 15.82 4.14
N THR A 540 2.92 15.93 5.44
CA THR A 540 4.10 15.28 6.03
C THR A 540 4.05 13.77 5.83
N CYS A 541 2.88 13.15 6.04
CA CYS A 541 2.68 11.73 5.75
C CYS A 541 2.93 11.39 4.28
N GLU A 542 2.45 12.21 3.33
CA GLU A 542 2.64 11.96 1.89
C GLU A 542 4.12 12.00 1.50
N LEU A 543 4.86 13.03 1.93
CA LEU A 543 6.29 13.18 1.61
C LEU A 543 7.10 11.98 2.09
N VAL A 544 6.91 11.59 3.35
CA VAL A 544 7.60 10.43 3.94
C VAL A 544 7.12 9.12 3.30
N GLY A 545 5.83 8.99 3.00
CA GLY A 545 5.28 7.82 2.32
C GLY A 545 5.89 7.61 0.93
N ARG A 546 6.06 8.70 0.16
CA ARG A 546 6.74 8.67 -1.14
C ARG A 546 8.22 8.31 -1.01
N ALA A 547 8.90 8.76 0.04
CA ALA A 547 10.27 8.35 0.33
C ALA A 547 10.37 6.84 0.56
N LEU A 548 9.48 6.25 1.37
CA LEU A 548 9.45 4.80 1.60
C LEU A 548 9.07 4.02 0.33
N GLN A 549 8.08 4.49 -0.44
CA GLN A 549 7.69 3.89 -1.73
C GLN A 549 8.87 3.86 -2.73
N ARG A 550 9.66 4.94 -2.81
CA ARG A 550 10.90 4.98 -3.60
C ARG A 550 11.95 4.02 -3.07
N ALA A 551 12.15 3.93 -1.77
CA ALA A 551 13.10 3.00 -1.17
C ALA A 551 12.73 1.53 -1.49
N VAL A 552 11.44 1.17 -1.44
CA VAL A 552 10.94 -0.16 -1.88
C VAL A 552 11.32 -0.41 -3.34
N GLY A 553 11.10 0.57 -4.22
CA GLY A 553 11.44 0.47 -5.64
C GLY A 553 12.94 0.35 -5.90
N LYS A 554 13.76 1.20 -5.26
CA LYS A 554 15.23 1.21 -5.38
C LYS A 554 15.86 -0.10 -4.92
N CYS A 555 15.28 -0.75 -3.91
CA CYS A 555 15.75 -2.04 -3.41
C CYS A 555 15.21 -3.26 -4.18
N GLY A 556 14.35 -3.06 -5.20
CA GLY A 556 13.77 -4.17 -5.96
C GLY A 556 12.85 -5.09 -5.14
N LEU A 557 12.30 -4.57 -4.04
CA LEU A 557 11.40 -5.31 -3.16
C LEU A 557 9.97 -5.36 -3.74
N PRO A 558 9.15 -6.36 -3.36
CA PRO A 558 7.75 -6.40 -3.75
C PRO A 558 7.01 -5.12 -3.36
N GLU A 559 6.13 -4.61 -4.23
CA GLU A 559 5.47 -3.33 -4.00
C GLU A 559 4.63 -3.29 -2.71
N GLY A 560 4.04 -4.43 -2.33
CA GLY A 560 3.21 -4.55 -1.14
C GLY A 560 3.97 -4.40 0.19
N VAL A 561 5.30 -4.26 0.19
CA VAL A 561 6.08 -4.01 1.42
C VAL A 561 5.62 -2.75 2.14
N PHE A 562 5.11 -1.75 1.42
CA PHE A 562 4.64 -0.50 2.01
C PHE A 562 3.37 0.03 1.34
N SER A 563 2.46 0.59 2.13
CA SER A 563 1.32 1.38 1.66
C SER A 563 0.94 2.45 2.69
N LEU A 564 0.32 3.54 2.25
CA LEU A 564 -0.17 4.66 3.05
C LEU A 564 -1.61 4.99 2.66
N LEU A 565 -2.53 4.93 3.61
CA LEU A 565 -3.97 5.19 3.39
C LEU A 565 -4.44 6.43 4.17
N TYR A 566 -5.28 7.25 3.55
CA TYR A 566 -5.94 8.37 4.21
C TYR A 566 -7.35 7.96 4.67
N ASP A 567 -7.81 8.50 5.80
CA ASP A 567 -9.14 8.21 6.36
C ASP A 567 -9.85 9.51 6.70
N SER A 568 -11.01 9.73 6.09
CA SER A 568 -11.85 10.89 6.34
C SER A 568 -12.62 10.80 7.66
N GLY A 569 -12.58 9.64 8.33
CA GLY A 569 -13.17 9.42 9.63
C GLY A 569 -12.44 8.30 10.37
N PHE A 570 -13.15 7.20 10.59
CA PHE A 570 -12.62 6.02 11.28
C PHE A 570 -12.73 4.73 10.47
N GLU A 571 -13.34 4.76 9.29
CA GLU A 571 -13.71 3.54 8.56
C GLU A 571 -12.48 2.81 8.04
N VAL A 572 -11.54 3.52 7.42
CA VAL A 572 -10.29 2.92 6.91
C VAL A 572 -9.48 2.35 8.06
N GLY A 573 -9.36 3.08 9.18
CA GLY A 573 -8.66 2.61 10.36
C GLY A 573 -9.28 1.36 10.98
N GLN A 574 -10.60 1.33 11.14
CA GLN A 574 -11.32 0.17 11.68
C GLN A 574 -11.24 -1.03 10.73
N ALA A 575 -11.43 -0.81 9.43
CA ALA A 575 -11.35 -1.87 8.42
C ALA A 575 -9.94 -2.47 8.35
N LEU A 576 -8.90 -1.63 8.43
CA LEU A 576 -7.51 -2.08 8.41
C LEU A 576 -7.21 -3.00 9.60
N VAL A 577 -7.63 -2.62 10.82
CA VAL A 577 -7.41 -3.46 12.01
C VAL A 577 -8.27 -4.73 11.97
N ALA A 578 -9.42 -4.71 11.32
CA ALA A 578 -10.29 -5.88 11.18
C ALA A 578 -9.86 -6.85 10.07
N ASP A 579 -8.99 -6.46 9.14
CA ASP A 579 -8.66 -7.26 7.95
C ASP A 579 -7.89 -8.55 8.28
N PRO A 580 -8.36 -9.74 7.84
CA PRO A 580 -7.77 -11.03 8.22
C PRO A 580 -6.28 -11.20 7.83
N ARG A 581 -5.77 -10.42 6.86
CA ARG A 581 -4.37 -10.47 6.42
C ARG A 581 -3.43 -9.67 7.31
N ILE A 582 -3.93 -8.68 8.04
CA ILE A 582 -3.15 -7.97 9.06
C ILE A 582 -2.94 -8.90 10.26
N LYS A 583 -1.68 -9.03 10.70
CA LYS A 583 -1.26 -9.96 11.76
C LYS A 583 -0.73 -9.28 13.03
N ALA A 584 -0.53 -7.98 13.01
CA ALA A 584 -0.35 -7.14 14.20
C ALA A 584 -0.63 -5.66 13.87
N ALA A 585 -0.79 -4.83 14.89
CA ALA A 585 -0.89 -3.39 14.71
C ALA A 585 -0.11 -2.60 15.76
N GLY A 586 0.51 -1.50 15.32
CA GLY A 586 1.12 -0.48 16.18
C GLY A 586 0.30 0.81 16.16
N PHE A 587 0.05 1.39 17.33
CA PHE A 587 -0.75 2.59 17.50
C PHE A 587 -0.14 3.52 18.53
N THR A 588 -0.13 4.82 18.24
CA THR A 588 0.18 5.86 19.23
C THR A 588 -0.86 6.96 19.17
N GLY A 589 -1.57 7.21 20.28
CA GLY A 589 -2.63 8.21 20.32
C GLY A 589 -3.50 8.13 21.57
N SER A 590 -4.71 8.67 21.52
CA SER A 590 -5.57 8.73 22.71
C SER A 590 -5.97 7.35 23.28
N ARG A 591 -6.17 7.28 24.61
CA ARG A 591 -6.73 6.09 25.31
C ARG A 591 -8.02 5.59 24.69
N LYS A 592 -8.95 6.49 24.37
CA LYS A 592 -10.25 6.12 23.78
C LYS A 592 -10.08 5.48 22.40
N GLY A 593 -9.28 6.09 21.52
CA GLY A 593 -9.03 5.57 20.18
C GLY A 593 -8.26 4.25 20.19
N GLY A 594 -7.18 4.18 20.99
CA GLY A 594 -6.37 2.97 21.13
C GLY A 594 -7.17 1.80 21.70
N HIS A 595 -7.99 2.03 22.73
CA HIS A 595 -8.85 0.98 23.29
C HIS A 595 -9.90 0.47 22.30
N ALA A 596 -10.51 1.37 21.52
CA ALA A 596 -11.51 0.98 20.52
C ALA A 596 -10.90 0.11 19.40
N LEU A 597 -9.73 0.47 18.88
CA LEU A 597 -9.03 -0.34 17.87
C LEU A 597 -8.49 -1.64 18.46
N TRP A 598 -8.00 -1.63 19.70
CA TRP A 598 -7.61 -2.84 20.43
C TRP A 598 -8.80 -3.80 20.57
N GLN A 599 -10.00 -3.31 20.91
CA GLN A 599 -11.20 -4.15 20.97
C GLN A 599 -11.49 -4.83 19.62
N ILE A 600 -11.39 -4.09 18.51
CA ILE A 600 -11.56 -4.66 17.16
C ILE A 600 -10.53 -5.77 16.93
N ALA A 601 -9.25 -5.52 17.23
CA ALA A 601 -8.19 -6.51 17.06
C ALA A 601 -8.43 -7.78 17.88
N GLN A 602 -8.95 -7.65 19.11
CA GLN A 602 -9.23 -8.78 19.99
C GLN A 602 -10.54 -9.54 19.65
N GLN A 603 -11.47 -8.92 18.92
CA GLN A 603 -12.78 -9.49 18.57
C GLN A 603 -12.81 -10.20 17.20
N ARG A 604 -11.70 -10.20 16.47
CA ARG A 604 -11.54 -10.95 15.21
C ARG A 604 -11.65 -12.46 15.44
N ASP A 605 -11.99 -13.19 14.38
CA ASP A 605 -11.93 -14.66 14.35
C ASP A 605 -10.51 -15.18 14.67
N GLU A 606 -9.48 -14.47 14.17
CA GLU A 606 -8.09 -14.63 14.57
C GLU A 606 -7.63 -13.33 15.24
N PRO A 607 -7.67 -13.25 16.59
CA PRO A 607 -7.15 -12.11 17.33
C PRO A 607 -5.68 -11.87 17.04
N ILE A 608 -5.30 -10.60 16.92
CA ILE A 608 -3.93 -10.19 16.60
C ILE A 608 -3.34 -9.34 17.73
N PRO A 609 -2.01 -9.36 17.94
CA PRO A 609 -1.36 -8.41 18.83
C PRO A 609 -1.62 -6.97 18.37
N PHE A 610 -2.10 -6.13 19.29
CA PHE A 610 -2.34 -4.71 19.07
C PHE A 610 -1.55 -3.92 20.12
N TYR A 611 -0.49 -3.23 19.69
CA TYR A 611 0.44 -2.47 20.52
C TYR A 611 0.06 -0.99 20.51
N ALA A 612 -0.73 -0.58 21.51
CA ALA A 612 -1.24 0.77 21.65
C ALA A 612 -0.46 1.52 22.73
N GLU A 613 0.26 2.56 22.37
CA GLU A 613 0.77 3.59 23.29
C GLU A 613 -0.34 4.64 23.46
N MET A 614 -0.84 4.80 24.69
CA MET A 614 -2.09 5.52 24.95
C MET A 614 -1.90 6.70 25.90
N SER A 615 -2.01 6.48 27.21
CA SER A 615 -2.12 7.58 28.17
C SER A 615 -1.22 7.40 29.39
N SER A 616 -0.50 8.45 29.75
CA SER A 616 0.43 8.47 30.86
C SER A 616 0.55 9.89 31.41
N ILE A 617 0.58 10.02 32.73
CA ILE A 617 0.79 11.30 33.44
C ILE A 617 2.21 11.43 33.99
N ASN A 618 3.01 10.36 33.92
CA ASN A 618 4.45 10.36 34.18
C ASN A 618 4.82 10.95 35.55
N PRO A 619 4.42 10.30 36.66
CA PRO A 619 4.61 10.82 38.01
C PRO A 619 6.08 11.12 38.32
N VAL A 620 6.31 12.31 38.87
CA VAL A 620 7.59 12.72 39.45
C VAL A 620 7.47 12.73 40.97
N PHE A 621 8.26 11.93 41.66
CA PHE A 621 8.36 11.93 43.11
C PHE A 621 9.53 12.83 43.52
N ALA A 622 9.24 13.97 44.12
CA ALA A 622 10.26 14.87 44.66
C ALA A 622 10.48 14.54 46.14
N LEU A 623 11.62 13.92 46.44
CA LEU A 623 11.91 13.39 47.77
C LEU A 623 12.44 14.47 48.72
N PRO A 624 12.30 14.29 50.05
CA PRO A 624 12.52 15.36 51.02
C PRO A 624 13.90 16.02 50.96
N GLN A 625 14.99 15.24 50.87
CA GLN A 625 16.33 15.82 50.87
C GLN A 625 16.63 16.58 49.57
N ALA A 626 16.19 16.07 48.42
CA ALA A 626 16.30 16.79 47.15
C ALA A 626 15.51 18.12 47.16
N LEU A 627 14.29 18.12 47.71
CA LEU A 627 13.51 19.36 47.86
C LEU A 627 14.17 20.34 48.83
N GLU A 628 14.72 19.85 49.95
CA GLU A 628 15.37 20.72 50.93
C GLU A 628 16.60 21.41 50.34
N THR A 629 17.42 20.66 49.60
CA THR A 629 18.68 21.15 49.05
C THR A 629 18.54 21.94 47.75
N GLN A 630 17.58 21.57 46.89
CA GLN A 630 17.49 22.06 45.50
C GLN A 630 16.07 22.45 45.08
N GLY A 631 15.12 22.61 46.00
CA GLY A 631 13.70 22.83 45.70
C GLY A 631 13.41 23.94 44.67
N GLU A 632 14.09 25.09 44.75
CA GLU A 632 13.84 26.17 43.78
C GLU A 632 14.39 25.85 42.38
N GLU A 633 15.55 25.19 42.29
CA GLU A 633 16.14 24.77 41.01
C GLU A 633 15.29 23.69 40.36
N LEU A 634 14.86 22.69 41.14
CA LEU A 634 13.92 21.67 40.70
C LEU A 634 12.61 22.28 40.20
N GLY A 635 12.08 23.31 40.87
CA GLY A 635 10.87 24.03 40.42
C GLY A 635 11.01 24.64 39.03
N ARG A 636 12.16 25.28 38.75
CA ARG A 636 12.46 25.84 37.41
C ARG A 636 12.65 24.75 36.36
N ALA A 637 13.42 23.71 36.69
CA ALA A 637 13.72 22.61 35.78
C ALA A 637 12.46 21.78 35.43
N PHE A 638 11.56 21.60 36.41
CA PHE A 638 10.26 20.99 36.23
C PHE A 638 9.43 21.72 35.18
N VAL A 639 9.30 23.04 35.30
CA VAL A 639 8.54 23.87 34.34
C VAL A 639 9.16 23.80 32.94
N ASN A 640 10.49 23.77 32.84
CA ASN A 640 11.16 23.60 31.54
C ASN A 640 10.79 22.27 30.87
N SER A 641 10.74 21.18 31.64
CA SER A 641 10.30 19.87 31.13
C SER A 641 8.80 19.88 30.76
N LEU A 642 7.96 20.44 31.63
CA LEU A 642 6.51 20.57 31.44
C LEU A 642 6.16 21.36 30.17
N ASN A 643 6.89 22.43 29.88
CA ASN A 643 6.58 23.35 28.79
C ASN A 643 7.23 22.98 27.44
N LEU A 644 8.06 21.93 27.40
CA LEU A 644 8.74 21.51 26.17
C LEU A 644 7.71 21.11 25.10
N GLY A 645 7.74 21.77 23.92
CA GLY A 645 6.80 21.52 22.84
C GLY A 645 5.33 21.75 23.21
N ALA A 646 5.05 22.80 23.99
CA ALA A 646 3.73 23.09 24.56
C ALA A 646 3.19 22.00 25.49
N GLY A 647 4.07 21.16 26.05
CA GLY A 647 3.71 20.01 26.89
C GLY A 647 3.18 18.79 26.13
N GLN A 648 3.26 18.78 24.80
CA GLN A 648 2.69 17.74 23.94
C GLN A 648 3.60 16.51 23.81
N PHE A 649 4.17 16.05 24.92
CA PHE A 649 4.96 14.83 25.01
C PHE A 649 4.14 13.77 25.74
N CYS A 650 4.11 12.53 25.23
CA CYS A 650 3.52 11.40 25.96
C CYS A 650 4.23 11.14 27.30
N THR A 651 5.47 11.60 27.42
CA THR A 651 6.30 11.54 28.63
C THR A 651 6.34 12.87 29.39
N ASN A 652 5.39 13.78 29.17
CA ASN A 652 5.28 15.03 29.91
C ASN A 652 5.00 14.76 31.41
N PRO A 653 5.69 15.42 32.36
CA PRO A 653 5.46 15.24 33.78
C PRO A 653 4.18 15.96 34.23
N GLY A 654 3.03 15.29 34.06
CA GLY A 654 1.71 15.81 34.38
C GLY A 654 1.32 15.67 35.86
N LEU A 655 2.11 14.93 36.65
CA LEU A 655 1.91 14.76 38.08
C LEU A 655 3.24 14.90 38.85
N LEU A 656 3.24 15.72 39.90
CA LEU A 656 4.35 15.80 40.85
C LEU A 656 3.86 15.47 42.26
N ILE A 657 4.55 14.58 42.95
CA ILE A 657 4.15 14.03 44.25
C ILE A 657 5.27 14.33 45.25
N ALA A 658 4.92 14.99 46.35
CA ALA A 658 5.89 15.43 47.35
C ALA A 658 5.28 15.46 48.76
N GLU A 659 6.13 15.40 49.78
CA GLU A 659 5.69 15.61 51.16
C GLU A 659 5.45 17.11 51.41
N GLN A 660 4.36 17.42 52.11
CA GLN A 660 4.00 18.80 52.47
C GLN A 660 5.04 19.42 53.40
N GLY A 661 5.27 20.72 53.27
CA GLY A 661 6.16 21.49 54.15
C GLY A 661 6.93 22.57 53.42
N ALA A 662 7.77 23.29 54.16
CA ALA A 662 8.46 24.48 53.66
C ALA A 662 9.35 24.22 52.43
N ALA A 663 9.89 23.01 52.27
CA ALA A 663 10.67 22.64 51.09
C ALA A 663 9.81 22.54 49.83
N LEU A 664 8.60 21.96 49.94
CA LEU A 664 7.64 21.91 48.84
C LEU A 664 7.09 23.31 48.53
N ASP A 665 6.82 24.14 49.55
CA ASP A 665 6.36 25.52 49.34
C ASP A 665 7.34 26.32 48.47
N ARG A 666 8.66 26.23 48.74
CA ARG A 666 9.71 26.86 47.92
C ARG A 666 9.73 26.33 46.49
N PHE A 667 9.53 25.03 46.31
CA PHE A 667 9.42 24.42 44.98
C PHE A 667 8.20 24.97 44.21
N VAL A 668 7.03 25.00 44.85
CA VAL A 668 5.76 25.45 44.26
C VAL A 668 5.83 26.93 43.87
N GLU A 669 6.41 27.78 44.72
CA GLU A 669 6.63 29.19 44.41
C GLU A 669 7.57 29.37 43.21
N SER A 670 8.73 28.71 43.22
CA SER A 670 9.70 28.78 42.12
C SER A 670 9.12 28.26 40.79
N ALA A 671 8.36 27.16 40.83
CA ALA A 671 7.66 26.62 39.68
C ALA A 671 6.57 27.59 39.20
N GLY A 672 5.81 28.20 40.10
CA GLY A 672 4.79 29.20 39.76
C GLY A 672 5.37 30.41 39.05
N GLU A 673 6.50 30.95 39.54
CA GLU A 673 7.20 32.08 38.90
C GLU A 673 7.82 31.69 37.56
N ALA A 674 8.45 30.52 37.48
CA ALA A 674 8.99 30.00 36.22
C ALA A 674 7.88 29.82 35.17
N LEU A 675 6.70 29.33 35.57
CA LEU A 675 5.55 29.13 34.68
C LEU A 675 5.05 30.45 34.11
N LYS A 676 4.93 31.50 34.94
CA LYS A 676 4.54 32.85 34.51
C LYS A 676 5.53 33.47 33.51
N ALA A 677 6.81 33.06 33.58
CA ALA A 677 7.87 33.50 32.68
C ALA A 677 8.01 32.67 31.40
N THR A 678 7.20 31.61 31.21
CA THR A 678 7.22 30.80 29.99
C THR A 678 6.69 31.55 28.77
N THR A 679 6.85 30.96 27.58
CA THR A 679 6.23 31.45 26.34
C THR A 679 5.15 30.47 25.89
N ALA A 680 3.99 31.01 25.51
CA ALA A 680 2.91 30.26 24.90
C ALA A 680 3.34 29.72 23.52
N GLN A 681 2.99 28.46 23.24
CA GLN A 681 3.34 27.75 22.00
C GLN A 681 2.07 27.22 21.34
N ALA A 682 2.05 27.09 20.02
CA ALA A 682 0.91 26.50 19.30
C ALA A 682 0.72 25.02 19.70
N MET A 683 -0.53 24.60 19.87
CA MET A 683 -0.88 23.18 19.98
C MET A 683 -1.09 22.57 18.59
N LEU A 684 -0.94 21.25 18.48
CA LEU A 684 -0.84 20.55 17.19
C LEU A 684 -2.08 20.67 16.30
N THR A 685 -3.27 20.75 16.89
CA THR A 685 -4.54 20.88 16.14
C THR A 685 -5.54 21.72 16.92
N PRO A 686 -6.54 22.31 16.24
CA PRO A 686 -7.66 22.98 16.91
C PRO A 686 -8.39 22.07 17.91
N GLY A 687 -8.60 20.80 17.56
CA GLY A 687 -9.28 19.84 18.44
C GLY A 687 -8.48 19.48 19.70
N ILE A 688 -7.14 19.36 19.59
CA ILE A 688 -6.27 19.16 20.77
C ILE A 688 -6.31 20.40 21.67
N HIS A 689 -6.28 21.61 21.10
CA HIS A 689 -6.37 22.86 21.85
C HIS A 689 -7.71 22.99 22.60
N GLU A 690 -8.82 22.65 21.94
CA GLU A 690 -10.15 22.65 22.57
C GLU A 690 -10.21 21.66 23.74
N ALA A 691 -9.76 20.41 23.53
CA ALA A 691 -9.73 19.39 24.57
C ALA A 691 -8.86 19.81 25.77
N TYR A 692 -7.73 20.46 25.50
CA TYR A 692 -6.85 21.01 26.53
C TYR A 692 -7.54 22.07 27.39
N GLY A 693 -8.21 23.05 26.76
CA GLY A 693 -8.96 24.09 27.47
C GLY A 693 -10.11 23.54 28.31
N GLN A 694 -10.82 22.53 27.80
CA GLN A 694 -11.87 21.83 28.54
C GLN A 694 -11.32 21.09 29.77
N SER A 695 -10.20 20.37 29.63
CA SER A 695 -9.56 19.66 30.73
C SER A 695 -9.00 20.60 31.80
N GLN A 696 -8.37 21.72 31.39
CA GLN A 696 -7.95 22.75 32.35
C GLN A 696 -9.14 23.35 33.11
N SER A 697 -10.25 23.63 32.41
CA SER A 697 -11.45 24.18 33.04
C SER A 697 -12.04 23.21 34.07
N ARG A 698 -11.98 21.90 33.81
CA ARG A 698 -12.39 20.86 34.76
C ARG A 698 -11.53 20.86 36.01
N LEU A 699 -10.21 20.90 35.88
CA LEU A 699 -9.28 20.99 37.02
C LEU A 699 -9.49 22.27 37.82
N ALA A 700 -9.61 23.42 37.16
CA ALA A 700 -9.83 24.71 37.82
C ALA A 700 -11.19 24.80 38.54
N GLY A 701 -12.19 24.04 38.08
CA GLY A 701 -13.53 23.97 38.69
C GLY A 701 -13.67 22.92 39.80
N HIS A 702 -12.67 22.08 40.04
CA HIS A 702 -12.73 21.03 41.06
C HIS A 702 -12.52 21.62 42.46
N ALA A 703 -13.43 21.33 43.41
CA ALA A 703 -13.45 21.99 44.72
C ALA A 703 -12.20 21.73 45.59
N GLY A 704 -11.57 20.56 45.43
CA GLY A 704 -10.33 20.18 46.12
C GLY A 704 -9.03 20.66 45.43
N VAL A 705 -9.12 21.29 44.26
CA VAL A 705 -7.95 21.70 43.47
C VAL A 705 -7.77 23.22 43.55
N ARG A 706 -6.54 23.66 43.79
CA ARG A 706 -6.14 25.06 43.79
C ARG A 706 -5.22 25.36 42.61
N GLU A 707 -5.49 26.46 41.92
CA GLU A 707 -4.59 26.98 40.91
C GLU A 707 -3.39 27.70 41.55
N ILE A 708 -2.17 27.34 41.14
CA ILE A 708 -0.92 27.95 41.59
C ILE A 708 -0.52 29.10 40.66
N ALA A 709 -0.48 28.81 39.37
CA ALA A 709 -0.05 29.76 38.37
C ALA A 709 -0.61 29.40 36.99
N ARG A 710 -0.72 30.43 36.14
CA ARG A 710 -0.88 30.30 34.69
C ARG A 710 0.23 31.04 33.98
N GLY A 711 0.69 30.47 32.88
CA GLY A 711 1.58 31.14 31.94
C GLY A 711 0.85 32.24 31.15
N PRO A 712 1.58 32.99 30.31
CA PRO A 712 0.97 34.02 29.48
C PRO A 712 0.01 33.42 28.44
N GLN A 713 -1.07 34.16 28.15
CA GLN A 713 -1.94 33.86 27.02
C GLN A 713 -1.19 34.18 25.72
N GLY A 714 -1.17 33.24 24.77
CA GLY A 714 -0.58 33.48 23.45
C GLY A 714 -1.47 34.34 22.54
N GLY A 715 -0.86 34.95 21.52
CA GLY A 715 -1.56 35.79 20.53
C GLY A 715 -2.14 35.02 19.34
N GLY A 716 -1.85 33.73 19.20
CA GLY A 716 -2.35 32.88 18.12
C GLY A 716 -3.65 32.14 18.49
N PRO A 717 -4.38 31.59 17.51
CA PRO A 717 -5.71 31.01 17.72
C PRO A 717 -5.72 29.72 18.54
N HIS A 718 -4.63 28.95 18.52
CA HIS A 718 -4.55 27.64 19.19
C HIS A 718 -3.32 27.52 20.09
N THR A 719 -2.97 28.59 20.81
CA THR A 719 -1.80 28.58 21.70
C THR A 719 -2.10 27.97 23.06
N CYS A 720 -1.26 27.03 23.48
CA CYS A 720 -1.26 26.46 24.82
C CYS A 720 -0.94 27.53 25.86
N GLN A 721 -1.83 27.72 26.84
CA GLN A 721 -1.54 28.50 28.05
C GLN A 721 -1.17 27.53 29.19
N PRO A 722 0.10 27.46 29.61
CA PRO A 722 0.53 26.53 30.66
C PRO A 722 -0.19 26.80 31.98
N ALA A 723 -0.49 25.75 32.75
CA ALA A 723 -1.14 25.88 34.06
C ALA A 723 -0.56 24.89 35.07
N LEU A 724 -0.41 25.36 36.31
CA LEU A 724 0.04 24.54 37.44
C LEU A 724 -1.04 24.55 38.52
N PHE A 725 -1.46 23.35 38.92
CA PHE A 725 -2.46 23.14 39.95
C PHE A 725 -1.87 22.37 41.12
N LEU A 726 -2.54 22.44 42.27
CA LEU A 726 -2.17 21.74 43.49
C LEU A 726 -3.41 21.16 44.16
N THR A 727 -3.28 19.95 44.69
CA THR A 727 -4.29 19.29 45.53
C THR A 727 -3.59 18.40 46.57
N THR A 728 -4.34 17.79 47.46
CA THR A 728 -3.81 16.85 48.45
C THR A 728 -3.89 15.41 47.96
N ALA A 729 -3.09 14.53 48.57
CA ALA A 729 -3.15 13.11 48.33
C ALA A 729 -4.54 12.52 48.65
N GLN A 730 -5.25 13.05 49.65
CA GLN A 730 -6.58 12.53 50.01
C GLN A 730 -7.61 12.78 48.90
N GLU A 731 -7.58 13.97 48.27
CA GLU A 731 -8.45 14.29 47.15
C GLU A 731 -8.18 13.38 45.94
N LEU A 732 -6.90 13.18 45.57
CA LEU A 732 -6.54 12.27 44.47
C LEU A 732 -6.91 10.80 44.75
N LEU A 733 -6.80 10.35 46.01
CA LEU A 733 -7.20 9.00 46.40
C LEU A 733 -8.73 8.82 46.38
N ALA A 734 -9.49 9.90 46.61
CA ALA A 734 -10.95 9.91 46.61
C ALA A 734 -11.55 10.05 45.20
N ASP A 735 -10.90 10.80 44.30
CA ASP A 735 -11.38 11.04 42.94
C ASP A 735 -10.34 10.63 41.88
N GLN A 736 -10.67 9.56 41.15
CA GLN A 736 -9.82 9.02 40.08
C GLN A 736 -9.70 9.97 38.88
N SER A 737 -10.62 10.93 38.68
CA SER A 737 -10.56 11.90 37.58
C SER A 737 -9.34 12.83 37.67
N LEU A 738 -8.77 13.00 38.87
CA LEU A 738 -7.53 13.75 39.10
C LEU A 738 -6.27 13.03 38.57
N GLN A 739 -6.41 11.79 38.12
CA GLN A 739 -5.35 11.03 37.44
C GLN A 739 -5.50 11.04 35.91
N GLU A 740 -6.52 11.70 35.36
CA GLU A 740 -6.69 11.83 33.92
C GLU A 740 -5.58 12.70 33.31
N GLU A 741 -5.03 12.25 32.18
CA GLU A 741 -4.04 13.01 31.43
C GLU A 741 -4.64 14.28 30.81
N VAL A 742 -3.95 15.40 31.01
CA VAL A 742 -4.21 16.66 30.30
C VAL A 742 -3.12 16.85 29.26
N PHE A 743 -3.42 16.52 28.00
CA PHE A 743 -2.44 16.58 26.92
C PHE A 743 -2.08 18.03 26.54
N GLY A 744 -1.01 18.55 27.15
CA GLY A 744 -0.51 19.91 27.01
C GLY A 744 0.29 20.33 28.26
N ALA A 745 0.67 21.60 28.37
CA ALA A 745 1.53 22.08 29.46
C ALA A 745 0.73 22.30 30.77
N THR A 746 0.15 21.23 31.31
CA THR A 746 -0.57 21.25 32.59
C THR A 746 -0.09 20.15 33.51
N SER A 747 0.19 20.51 34.77
CA SER A 747 0.52 19.54 35.80
C SER A 747 -0.25 19.78 37.08
N LEU A 748 -0.46 18.70 37.82
CA LEU A 748 -1.03 18.70 39.16
C LEU A 748 0.05 18.31 40.19
N ILE A 749 0.20 19.12 41.24
CA ILE A 749 1.05 18.83 42.39
C ILE A 749 0.20 18.16 43.47
N ILE A 750 0.69 17.06 44.03
CA ILE A 750 0.04 16.26 45.07
C ILE A 750 0.81 16.40 46.38
N GLU A 751 0.22 17.08 47.33
CA GLU A 751 0.74 17.21 48.69
C GLU A 751 0.40 15.96 49.50
N CYS A 752 1.43 15.21 49.88
CA CYS A 752 1.34 14.08 50.79
C CYS A 752 1.68 14.52 52.21
N ARG A 753 0.95 14.07 53.22
CA ARG A 753 1.26 14.33 54.63
C ARG A 753 2.63 13.78 55.03
N ASP A 754 2.98 12.61 54.51
CA ASP A 754 4.17 11.84 54.87
C ASP A 754 4.49 10.79 53.79
N THR A 755 5.65 10.13 53.92
CA THR A 755 6.07 9.05 53.02
C THR A 755 5.07 7.90 52.90
N SER A 756 4.31 7.60 53.96
CA SER A 756 3.33 6.51 53.94
C SER A 756 2.18 6.84 52.99
N GLU A 757 1.71 8.08 53.01
CA GLU A 757 0.69 8.57 52.10
C GLU A 757 1.21 8.67 50.65
N MET A 758 2.46 9.08 50.45
CA MET A 758 3.12 9.03 49.13
C MET A 758 3.15 7.62 48.54
N VAL A 759 3.42 6.61 49.38
CA VAL A 759 3.35 5.19 48.98
C VAL A 759 1.93 4.78 48.61
N GLN A 760 0.90 5.24 49.34
CA GLN A 760 -0.50 4.98 49.00
C GLN A 760 -0.89 5.57 47.65
N VAL A 761 -0.45 6.81 47.36
CA VAL A 761 -0.64 7.45 46.06
C VAL A 761 0.04 6.59 44.97
N ALA A 762 1.30 6.21 45.15
CA ALA A 762 2.05 5.40 44.18
C ALA A 762 1.36 4.05 43.89
N GLU A 763 0.82 3.38 44.90
CA GLU A 763 0.05 2.12 44.73
C GLU A 763 -1.27 2.34 43.97
N LYS A 764 -1.89 3.51 44.12
CA LYS A 764 -3.17 3.83 43.47
C LYS A 764 -3.04 4.19 42.00
N LEU A 765 -1.88 4.71 41.58
CA LEU A 765 -1.66 5.12 40.19
C LEU A 765 -1.97 4.01 39.19
N GLU A 766 -2.57 4.37 38.06
CA GLU A 766 -2.66 3.49 36.89
C GLU A 766 -1.28 3.31 36.24
N GLY A 767 -1.17 2.41 35.25
CA GLY A 767 0.08 2.20 34.51
C GLY A 767 0.57 3.44 33.75
N GLN A 768 1.88 3.64 33.72
CA GLN A 768 2.58 4.83 33.23
C GLN A 768 3.67 4.43 32.22
N LEU A 769 4.03 5.34 31.33
CA LEU A 769 5.25 5.20 30.52
C LEU A 769 6.50 5.37 31.38
N THR A 770 6.47 6.37 32.27
CA THR A 770 7.62 6.70 33.12
C THR A 770 7.23 6.99 34.56
N ALA A 771 8.17 6.80 35.48
CA ALA A 771 8.13 7.35 36.82
C ALA A 771 9.50 7.92 37.18
N SER A 772 9.56 9.15 37.68
CA SER A 772 10.81 9.84 37.99
C SER A 772 11.00 10.05 39.49
N LEU A 773 12.23 9.93 39.97
CA LEU A 773 12.63 10.28 41.33
C LEU A 773 13.54 11.52 41.26
N GLN A 774 13.23 12.58 42.01
CA GLN A 774 14.20 13.63 42.33
C GLN A 774 14.68 13.37 43.75
N MET A 775 15.95 13.02 43.92
CA MET A 775 16.46 12.44 45.16
C MET A 775 17.94 12.70 45.40
N GLU A 776 18.32 12.72 46.67
CA GLU A 776 19.72 12.69 47.13
C GLU A 776 20.05 11.35 47.80
N ASP A 777 21.33 11.13 48.14
CA ASP A 777 21.77 9.92 48.85
C ASP A 777 21.01 9.69 50.17
N ALA A 778 20.61 10.77 50.86
CA ALA A 778 19.83 10.66 52.09
C ALA A 778 18.38 10.16 51.88
N ASP A 779 17.87 10.22 50.64
CA ASP A 779 16.53 9.75 50.30
C ASP A 779 16.51 8.25 49.89
N LEU A 780 17.66 7.56 49.87
CA LEU A 780 17.79 6.20 49.34
C LEU A 780 16.81 5.20 49.97
N ASP A 781 16.54 5.30 51.27
CA ASP A 781 15.61 4.39 51.95
C ASP A 781 14.16 4.59 51.49
N GLN A 782 13.75 5.85 51.28
CA GLN A 782 12.44 6.19 50.73
C GLN A 782 12.35 5.79 49.25
N ALA A 783 13.39 6.07 48.46
CA ALA A 783 13.48 5.67 47.07
C ALA A 783 13.38 4.14 46.89
N ARG A 784 14.04 3.34 47.73
CA ARG A 784 13.94 1.87 47.69
C ARG A 784 12.51 1.37 47.93
N ARG A 785 11.77 2.01 48.84
CA ARG A 785 10.36 1.67 49.10
C ARG A 785 9.50 1.96 47.87
N LEU A 786 9.72 3.10 47.21
CA LEU A 786 9.00 3.48 46.00
C LEU A 786 9.38 2.59 44.81
N LEU A 787 10.66 2.27 44.62
CA LEU A 787 11.18 1.56 43.43
C LEU A 787 10.40 0.28 43.13
N SER A 788 10.16 -0.57 44.14
CA SER A 788 9.39 -1.81 43.99
C SER A 788 7.93 -1.62 43.55
N ILE A 789 7.35 -0.45 43.84
CA ILE A 789 6.01 -0.05 43.42
C ILE A 789 6.11 0.48 41.99
N LEU A 790 7.07 1.36 41.72
CA LEU A 790 7.27 1.98 40.41
C LEU A 790 7.57 0.96 39.32
N GLU A 791 8.29 -0.13 39.62
CA GLU A 791 8.51 -1.24 38.68
C GLU A 791 7.21 -1.93 38.24
N ARG A 792 6.18 -1.91 39.09
CA ARG A 792 4.84 -2.43 38.76
C ARG A 792 3.98 -1.41 38.01
N LYS A 793 4.40 -0.14 37.97
CA LYS A 793 3.60 0.98 37.44
C LYS A 793 4.15 1.57 36.17
N ALA A 794 5.46 1.53 35.92
CA ALA A 794 6.09 2.21 34.79
C ALA A 794 6.99 1.29 33.98
N GLY A 795 7.08 1.52 32.65
CA GLY A 795 8.08 0.83 31.82
C GLY A 795 9.49 1.39 31.98
N ARG A 796 9.62 2.69 32.30
CA ARG A 796 10.92 3.33 32.53
C ARG A 796 10.96 4.15 33.81
N ILE A 797 11.91 3.82 34.67
CA ILE A 797 12.17 4.54 35.92
C ILE A 797 13.47 5.33 35.74
N LEU A 798 13.47 6.59 36.18
CA LEU A 798 14.64 7.45 36.13
C LEU A 798 14.82 8.21 37.45
N ALA A 799 16.05 8.62 37.72
CA ALA A 799 16.40 9.44 38.87
C ALA A 799 17.16 10.70 38.42
N ASN A 800 16.92 11.82 39.09
CA ASN A 800 17.63 13.10 38.92
C ASN A 800 17.68 13.59 37.46
N GLY A 801 16.56 13.41 36.78
CA GLY A 801 16.33 13.80 35.40
C GLY A 801 14.84 13.92 35.13
N TRP A 802 14.47 14.36 33.92
CA TRP A 802 13.09 14.59 33.53
C TRP A 802 12.62 13.61 32.44
N PRO A 803 11.35 13.18 32.46
CA PRO A 803 10.90 12.04 31.66
C PRO A 803 10.80 12.29 30.15
N THR A 804 10.79 13.55 29.72
CA THR A 804 10.52 13.97 28.33
C THR A 804 11.51 13.39 27.31
N GLY A 805 12.79 13.28 27.67
CA GLY A 805 13.81 12.65 26.82
C GLY A 805 13.64 11.13 26.73
N VAL A 806 13.57 10.60 25.50
CA VAL A 806 13.51 9.16 25.22
C VAL A 806 14.67 8.79 24.29
N GLU A 807 15.72 8.20 24.85
CA GLU A 807 16.87 7.72 24.06
C GLU A 807 16.51 6.56 23.11
N VAL A 808 17.11 6.52 21.92
CA VAL A 808 16.93 5.41 20.96
C VAL A 808 18.10 4.44 21.12
N CYS A 809 18.01 3.54 22.11
CA CYS A 809 19.09 2.63 22.46
C CYS A 809 18.63 1.20 22.70
N ASP A 810 19.58 0.30 22.92
CA ASP A 810 19.33 -1.14 23.11
C ASP A 810 18.57 -1.46 24.42
N ALA A 811 18.70 -0.62 25.45
CA ALA A 811 18.11 -0.82 26.78
C ALA A 811 16.77 -0.09 26.98
N MET A 812 16.26 0.62 25.96
CA MET A 812 15.07 1.45 26.12
C MET A 812 13.81 0.59 26.32
N VAL A 813 12.98 1.03 27.27
CA VAL A 813 11.60 0.58 27.43
C VAL A 813 10.71 1.83 27.35
N HIS A 814 10.13 2.05 26.17
CA HIS A 814 9.07 3.02 25.97
C HIS A 814 7.76 2.24 25.85
N GLY A 815 7.02 2.26 26.94
CA GLY A 815 5.81 1.49 27.15
C GLY A 815 5.56 1.34 28.65
N GLY A 816 4.68 0.43 29.04
CA GLY A 816 4.36 0.20 30.45
C GLY A 816 3.01 -0.49 30.67
N PRO A 817 2.62 -0.73 31.93
CA PRO A 817 1.33 -1.33 32.26
C PRO A 817 0.14 -0.52 31.72
N TYR A 818 -1.00 -1.18 31.51
CA TYR A 818 -2.23 -0.51 31.10
C TYR A 818 -2.65 0.58 32.12
N PRO A 819 -3.11 1.76 31.69
CA PRO A 819 -3.47 2.17 30.32
C PRO A 819 -2.34 2.83 29.52
N SER A 820 -1.10 2.91 30.03
CA SER A 820 -0.01 3.48 29.23
C SER A 820 0.20 2.71 27.94
N THR A 821 0.17 1.37 28.01
CA THR A 821 0.10 0.52 26.83
C THR A 821 -0.90 -0.61 26.93
N SER A 822 -1.25 -1.21 25.79
CA SER A 822 -2.05 -2.44 25.73
C SER A 822 -1.24 -3.73 25.99
N ASP A 823 0.09 -3.73 25.85
CA ASP A 823 0.95 -4.89 26.13
C ASP A 823 2.26 -4.45 26.81
N SER A 824 2.30 -4.61 28.12
CA SER A 824 3.39 -4.18 28.98
C SER A 824 4.67 -5.01 28.87
N ARG A 825 4.67 -6.10 28.09
CA ARG A 825 5.84 -6.99 27.92
C ARG A 825 6.80 -6.50 26.84
N THR A 826 6.46 -5.39 26.18
CA THR A 826 7.14 -4.91 24.97
C THR A 826 7.56 -3.46 25.09
N THR A 827 8.28 -2.96 24.08
CA THR A 827 8.65 -1.55 23.94
C THR A 827 8.37 -1.11 22.51
N SER A 828 7.96 0.15 22.32
CA SER A 828 7.80 0.77 21.00
C SER A 828 9.06 1.52 20.51
N VAL A 829 10.03 1.74 21.40
CA VAL A 829 11.31 2.41 21.09
C VAL A 829 12.49 1.56 21.54
N GLY A 830 13.59 1.63 20.78
CA GLY A 830 14.79 0.84 21.02
C GLY A 830 14.78 -0.47 20.25
N THR A 831 15.91 -1.18 20.26
CA THR A 831 16.10 -2.35 19.38
C THR A 831 15.18 -3.51 19.72
N ALA A 832 14.79 -3.66 20.98
CA ALA A 832 13.83 -4.68 21.41
C ALA A 832 12.42 -4.50 20.83
N ALA A 833 12.09 -3.34 20.26
CA ALA A 833 10.79 -3.11 19.62
C ALA A 833 10.53 -4.03 18.42
N ILE A 834 11.58 -4.61 17.82
CA ILE A 834 11.47 -5.62 16.75
C ILE A 834 10.69 -6.86 17.21
N HIS A 835 10.76 -7.22 18.49
CA HIS A 835 10.13 -8.44 19.02
C HIS A 835 8.61 -8.39 19.04
N ARG A 836 8.00 -7.20 18.93
CA ARG A 836 6.55 -7.04 18.76
C ARG A 836 6.04 -7.70 17.48
N PHE A 837 6.89 -7.82 16.47
CA PHE A 837 6.48 -8.25 15.13
C PHE A 837 7.02 -9.63 14.76
N LEU A 838 7.41 -10.41 15.76
CA LEU A 838 8.05 -11.71 15.60
C LEU A 838 7.31 -12.82 16.36
N ARG A 839 7.44 -14.06 15.86
CA ARG A 839 7.06 -15.27 16.57
C ARG A 839 8.07 -16.41 16.36
N PRO A 840 8.23 -17.34 17.31
CA PRO A 840 9.10 -18.49 17.12
C PRO A 840 8.45 -19.56 16.23
N VAL A 841 9.30 -20.30 15.51
CA VAL A 841 8.98 -21.56 14.82
C VAL A 841 10.06 -22.58 15.12
N CYS A 842 9.64 -23.78 15.54
CA CYS A 842 10.52 -24.93 15.76
C CYS A 842 10.46 -25.90 14.58
N TYR A 843 11.62 -26.28 14.07
CA TYR A 843 11.83 -27.27 13.02
C TYR A 843 12.40 -28.53 13.66
N GLN A 844 11.65 -29.63 13.60
CA GLN A 844 12.02 -30.89 14.23
C GLN A 844 12.41 -31.91 13.19
N ASN A 845 13.62 -32.46 13.31
CA ASN A 845 14.18 -33.48 12.43
C ASN A 845 14.14 -33.13 10.93
N LEU A 846 14.19 -31.83 10.60
CA LEU A 846 14.13 -31.34 9.23
C LEU A 846 15.49 -31.54 8.54
N PRO A 847 15.56 -32.08 7.30
CA PRO A 847 16.81 -32.20 6.56
C PRO A 847 17.50 -30.85 6.36
N ASP A 848 18.83 -30.80 6.53
CA ASP A 848 19.58 -29.53 6.52
C ASP A 848 19.39 -28.70 5.24
N ALA A 849 19.29 -29.36 4.08
CA ALA A 849 19.05 -28.71 2.80
C ALA A 849 17.68 -28.00 2.69
N LEU A 850 16.69 -28.44 3.48
CA LEU A 850 15.35 -27.83 3.55
C LEU A 850 15.25 -26.78 4.67
N ARG A 851 16.25 -26.69 5.57
CA ARG A 851 16.23 -25.73 6.67
C ARG A 851 16.42 -24.31 6.15
N PRO A 852 15.73 -23.33 6.75
CA PRO A 852 16.07 -21.93 6.56
C PRO A 852 17.53 -21.66 6.92
N GLU A 853 18.17 -20.76 6.18
CA GLU A 853 19.61 -20.50 6.26
C GLU A 853 20.11 -20.27 7.70
N ALA A 854 19.36 -19.49 8.49
CA ALA A 854 19.65 -19.18 9.89
C ALA A 854 19.71 -20.40 10.83
N THR A 855 19.10 -21.53 10.44
CA THR A 855 19.02 -22.75 11.26
C THR A 855 19.87 -23.90 10.72
N ARG A 856 20.61 -23.69 9.63
CA ARG A 856 21.48 -24.71 9.05
C ARG A 856 22.63 -25.05 9.98
N GLU A 857 23.12 -26.29 9.86
CA GLU A 857 24.21 -26.81 10.68
C GLU A 857 25.46 -25.94 10.59
N ALA A 858 25.85 -25.62 9.35
CA ALA A 858 27.06 -24.87 9.03
C ALA A 858 27.08 -23.40 9.54
N ASN A 859 25.98 -22.90 10.10
CA ASN A 859 25.83 -21.49 10.52
C ASN A 859 26.34 -20.49 9.47
N PRO A 860 25.85 -20.55 8.22
CA PRO A 860 26.40 -19.73 7.12
C PRO A 860 26.30 -18.22 7.35
N LEU A 861 25.41 -17.79 8.25
CA LEU A 861 25.21 -16.40 8.64
C LEU A 861 26.09 -15.94 9.83
N GLY A 862 26.87 -16.84 10.44
CA GLY A 862 27.74 -16.50 11.57
C GLY A 862 26.99 -16.00 12.82
N LEU A 863 25.80 -16.54 13.09
CA LEU A 863 24.93 -16.09 14.19
C LEU A 863 25.40 -16.60 15.56
N ASN A 864 25.16 -15.80 16.61
CA ASN A 864 25.30 -16.20 18.01
C ASN A 864 24.12 -17.11 18.45
N ARG A 865 24.27 -18.42 18.31
CA ARG A 865 23.18 -19.41 18.57
C ARG A 865 23.20 -19.89 20.02
N LEU A 866 22.04 -20.27 20.56
CA LEU A 866 21.95 -21.02 21.81
C LEU A 866 21.91 -22.53 21.50
N VAL A 867 22.99 -23.25 21.77
CA VAL A 867 23.13 -24.69 21.49
C VAL A 867 23.19 -25.48 22.80
N ASP A 868 22.22 -26.35 23.04
CA ASP A 868 22.06 -27.12 24.29
C ASP A 868 22.24 -26.24 25.57
N GLY A 869 21.65 -25.04 25.54
CA GLY A 869 21.70 -24.09 26.65
C GLY A 869 23.01 -23.28 26.77
N ARG A 870 23.93 -23.36 25.79
CA ARG A 870 25.19 -22.59 25.76
C ARG A 870 25.23 -21.69 24.53
N ARG A 871 25.69 -20.44 24.67
CA ARG A 871 25.86 -19.54 23.51
C ARG A 871 27.12 -19.93 22.75
N GLU A 872 26.99 -20.21 21.46
CA GLU A 872 28.11 -20.35 20.51
C GLU A 872 28.38 -18.99 19.89
N GLY A 873 29.59 -18.47 20.07
CA GLY A 873 30.07 -17.18 19.58
C GLY A 873 31.57 -17.06 19.77
#